data_AF-A0A938RSJ9-F1
#
_entry.id   AF-A0A938RSJ9-F1
#
_cell.length_a   1.000
_cell.length_b   1.000
_cell.length_c   1.000
_cell.angle_alpha   90.00
_cell.angle_beta   90.00
_cell.angle_gamma   90.00
#
_symmetry.space_group_name_H-M   'P 1'
#
loop_
_entity.id
_entity.type
_entity.pdbx_description
1 polymer ?
#
loop_
_entity_poly.entity_id
_entity_poly.type
_entity_poly.pdbx_seq_one_letter_code
_entity_poly.pdbx_strand_id
1 'polypeptide(L)'
;MWLRSAGPLRRKRCTSRRGAEARDPFRSLRAATPSRRAARLRGDGRPVVHARERIRSLTRSARTHPPRPRGTVLAVATAVVLVASRAARRKQPAQYTRRTPEVTPLYAAVRDELETYLARAHDRERIVPRFVERELRAYLQCGLLRHGFVRARCADCGLDRLVAFSCKGRGFCPACVGRRMADTAAHLVDRVLPQAPVRQWVLSLPHSLRYRLAFDAELCSAALDVFIRSVFISLRRRARARFGVQARIARCGAVTFVQRFGDALNLNVHFHSLVLDGVYLREADGSAQFRTLAPPTDAEVERVAASIALRLIRLLELRGLLAGNPDETDPLARDGSTLGELYAASIRHRTATGPRAGRRVARVGDRIAADDLEPPRSKRCAMVNGVSLHANVAVPARDRKRLERLCRYVARPPVSTARLAAQPDGRLRYQLKRRWRDGTTHVVFEPGELLERLVALIPPPRAHQVRYHGVLAPAAAGRAGICCDRRLAEHSKTDSSRGQLAPGNDRAGNPIDTTSRSSARPSSRSGNSSHACGDRDSNGFVSAPNPRVPAPPRARRLSWSALMQRVFVRDVLECPSCRGRMRVIAAIEQPEIAAAILGSLGLASRAPPAVPARQAELLCDPDLELAGPADDFTEPPSD
;
A
#
# COMPACT_ATOMS: atom_id res chain seq x y z
N MET A 1 -10.17 30.13 -5.72
CA MET A 1 -8.97 30.42 -6.56
C MET A 1 -8.64 29.38 -7.66
N TRP A 2 -9.47 28.36 -7.97
CA TRP A 2 -9.19 27.39 -9.06
C TRP A 2 -9.81 27.77 -10.44
N LEU A 3 -10.44 28.94 -10.58
CA LEU A 3 -11.49 29.19 -11.58
C LEU A 3 -11.47 30.58 -12.30
N ARG A 4 -10.35 31.33 -12.30
CA ARG A 4 -10.28 32.65 -12.98
C ARG A 4 -9.14 32.80 -14.01
N SER A 5 -8.73 31.73 -14.68
CA SER A 5 -7.66 31.79 -15.71
C SER A 5 -7.89 30.83 -16.89
N ALA A 6 -9.04 30.95 -17.56
CA ALA A 6 -9.30 30.32 -18.85
C ALA A 6 -10.33 31.12 -19.66
N GLY A 7 -9.86 32.07 -20.48
CA GLY A 7 -10.70 32.79 -21.43
C GLY A 7 -11.17 31.88 -22.59
N PRO A 8 -12.30 32.19 -23.26
CA PRO A 8 -12.88 31.31 -24.26
C PRO A 8 -12.11 31.33 -25.59
N LEU A 9 -11.50 30.18 -25.94
CA LEU A 9 -10.87 29.97 -27.25
C LEU A 9 -11.93 29.88 -28.37
N ARG A 10 -12.21 31.02 -29.02
CA ARG A 10 -13.03 31.05 -30.25
C ARG A 10 -12.36 30.25 -31.36
N ARG A 11 -13.09 29.29 -31.94
CA ARG A 11 -12.71 28.61 -33.19
C ARG A 11 -12.69 29.62 -34.34
N LYS A 12 -11.54 29.82 -35.00
CA LYS A 12 -11.49 30.40 -36.36
C LYS A 12 -11.24 29.29 -37.37
N ARG A 13 -12.04 29.29 -38.45
CA ARG A 13 -11.85 28.40 -39.60
C ARG A 13 -10.60 28.84 -40.36
N CYS A 14 -9.88 27.89 -40.94
CA CYS A 14 -8.74 28.17 -41.83
C CYS A 14 -9.23 28.14 -43.28
N THR A 15 -9.03 29.25 -44.00
CA THR A 15 -9.18 29.34 -45.46
C THR A 15 -7.88 29.90 -46.05
N SER A 16 -7.53 29.40 -47.23
CA SER A 16 -6.24 29.60 -47.90
C SER A 16 -5.94 31.03 -48.33
N ARG A 17 -4.65 31.45 -48.30
CA ARG A 17 -3.85 31.68 -49.53
C ARG A 17 -2.37 32.04 -49.22
N ARG A 18 -1.58 32.01 -50.30
CA ARG A 18 -0.11 32.12 -50.45
C ARG A 18 0.49 33.44 -49.96
N GLY A 19 1.80 33.47 -49.68
CA GLY A 19 2.65 34.64 -49.96
C GLY A 19 3.85 34.91 -49.04
N ALA A 20 5.02 35.13 -49.68
CA ALA A 20 6.20 35.90 -49.20
C ALA A 20 7.17 35.31 -48.15
N GLU A 21 8.40 35.83 -48.23
CA GLU A 21 9.64 35.36 -47.60
C GLU A 21 9.96 36.08 -46.27
N ALA A 22 10.82 35.49 -45.41
CA ALA A 22 11.87 36.23 -44.69
C ALA A 22 12.87 35.32 -43.93
N ARG A 23 14.09 35.25 -44.48
CA ARG A 23 15.43 35.27 -43.83
C ARG A 23 15.67 34.51 -42.51
N ASP A 24 16.59 33.54 -42.62
CA ASP A 24 17.40 32.91 -41.57
C ASP A 24 18.52 33.84 -41.06
N PRO A 25 18.61 34.08 -39.74
CA PRO A 25 19.79 34.67 -39.11
C PRO A 25 20.37 33.74 -38.02
N PHE A 26 21.46 33.01 -38.32
CA PHE A 26 22.64 32.91 -37.44
C PHE A 26 23.77 32.10 -38.11
N ARG A 27 24.66 32.79 -38.84
CA ARG A 27 25.92 32.24 -39.36
C ARG A 27 27.06 33.25 -39.15
N SER A 28 28.25 32.74 -38.82
CA SER A 28 29.44 33.49 -38.30
C SER A 28 29.26 33.95 -36.84
N LEU A 29 30.30 34.00 -36.00
CA LEU A 29 31.75 34.06 -36.23
C LEU A 29 32.56 32.94 -35.52
N ARG A 30 33.84 32.82 -35.89
CA ARG A 30 34.82 31.87 -35.32
C ARG A 30 35.74 32.55 -34.28
N ALA A 31 36.41 31.69 -33.50
CA ALA A 31 37.72 31.90 -32.88
C ALA A 31 37.88 32.91 -31.73
N ALA A 32 37.94 32.39 -30.50
CA ALA A 32 38.82 32.88 -29.44
C ALA A 32 39.07 31.76 -28.41
N THR A 33 40.34 31.41 -28.16
CA THR A 33 40.75 30.53 -27.05
C THR A 33 40.94 31.33 -25.76
N PRO A 34 40.42 30.88 -24.60
CA PRO A 34 40.89 31.34 -23.31
C PRO A 34 41.72 30.29 -22.55
N SER A 35 42.69 30.83 -21.83
CA SER A 35 43.72 30.21 -21.03
C SER A 35 43.25 29.37 -19.82
N ARG A 36 44.19 28.52 -19.38
CA ARG A 36 44.45 28.01 -18.00
C ARG A 36 43.32 28.19 -16.96
N ARG A 37 42.74 27.07 -16.51
CA ARG A 37 41.92 27.00 -15.29
C ARG A 37 42.73 27.44 -14.05
N ALA A 38 42.29 28.49 -13.38
CA ALA A 38 42.73 28.80 -12.02
C ALA A 38 42.22 27.72 -11.04
N ALA A 39 43.08 27.24 -10.15
CA ALA A 39 42.71 26.30 -9.10
C ALA A 39 41.97 27.03 -7.97
N ARG A 40 40.83 26.49 -7.51
CA ARG A 40 40.15 27.02 -6.31
C ARG A 40 40.93 26.58 -5.06
N LEU A 41 41.55 27.54 -4.41
CA LEU A 41 42.12 27.40 -3.08
C LEU A 41 41.02 27.58 -2.02
N ARG A 42 41.20 26.98 -0.85
CA ARG A 42 40.48 27.38 0.38
C ARG A 42 41.03 28.71 0.90
N GLY A 43 40.35 29.33 1.86
CA GLY A 43 40.76 30.60 2.48
C GLY A 43 42.10 30.59 3.23
N ASP A 44 42.71 29.41 3.38
CA ASP A 44 44.04 29.14 3.94
C ASP A 44 45.08 28.75 2.86
N GLY A 45 44.78 28.99 1.58
CA GLY A 45 45.73 28.85 0.48
C GLY A 45 45.99 27.42 -0.02
N ARG A 46 45.22 26.40 0.41
CA ARG A 46 45.43 24.98 0.03
C ARG A 46 44.37 24.45 -0.97
N PRO A 47 44.76 23.60 -1.94
CA PRO A 47 43.84 23.07 -2.96
C PRO A 47 42.93 21.93 -2.44
N VAL A 48 41.72 21.82 -3.00
CA VAL A 48 40.71 20.84 -2.58
C VAL A 48 40.85 19.51 -3.34
N VAL A 49 41.12 18.41 -2.63
CA VAL A 49 41.19 17.05 -3.20
C VAL A 49 39.96 16.22 -2.80
N HIS A 50 39.27 15.62 -3.77
CA HIS A 50 38.13 14.73 -3.52
C HIS A 50 38.58 13.26 -3.36
N ALA A 51 38.10 12.60 -2.31
CA ALA A 51 38.47 11.23 -1.98
C ALA A 51 37.85 10.20 -2.96
N ARG A 52 38.63 9.71 -3.93
CA ARG A 52 38.23 8.53 -4.72
C ARG A 52 39.37 7.65 -5.28
N GLU A 53 40.54 7.63 -4.64
CA GLU A 53 41.67 6.77 -5.03
C GLU A 53 42.50 6.33 -3.81
N ARG A 54 42.09 5.24 -3.13
CA ARG A 54 42.89 4.56 -2.08
C ARG A 54 42.57 3.05 -1.96
N ILE A 55 42.64 2.31 -3.07
CA ILE A 55 42.79 0.83 -3.04
C ILE A 55 43.69 0.39 -4.21
N ARG A 56 45.02 0.31 -3.99
CA ARG A 56 46.05 -0.49 -4.73
C ARG A 56 47.47 0.01 -4.40
N SER A 57 48.07 -0.43 -3.28
CA SER A 57 49.51 -0.23 -3.00
C SER A 57 50.08 -1.04 -1.82
N LEU A 58 49.61 -2.27 -1.56
CA LEU A 58 50.16 -3.14 -0.50
C LEU A 58 50.40 -4.58 -0.98
N THR A 59 51.44 -4.75 -1.80
CA THR A 59 52.09 -6.04 -2.13
C THR A 59 53.50 -5.80 -2.65
N ARG A 60 54.47 -6.65 -2.27
CA ARG A 60 55.94 -6.50 -2.37
C ARG A 60 56.49 -5.53 -1.30
N SER A 61 57.50 -5.85 -0.50
CA SER A 61 58.41 -7.01 -0.43
C SER A 61 58.70 -7.36 1.07
N ALA A 62 59.49 -8.34 1.51
CA ALA A 62 60.44 -9.26 0.86
C ALA A 62 60.47 -10.66 1.55
N ARG A 63 61.68 -11.20 1.81
CA ARG A 63 62.04 -12.40 2.59
C ARG A 63 63.36 -12.06 3.35
N THR A 64 63.73 -12.65 4.48
CA THR A 64 64.56 -13.89 4.59
C THR A 64 64.94 -14.20 6.06
N HIS A 65 65.51 -15.40 6.32
CA HIS A 65 66.16 -15.92 7.56
C HIS A 65 65.30 -16.58 8.67
N PRO A 66 65.84 -17.56 9.46
CA PRO A 66 65.19 -18.89 9.58
C PRO A 66 64.98 -19.34 11.08
N PRO A 67 64.91 -20.63 11.52
CA PRO A 67 63.73 -21.07 12.29
C PRO A 67 63.95 -21.80 13.65
N ARG A 68 62.83 -22.02 14.36
CA ARG A 68 62.56 -22.94 15.54
C ARG A 68 62.88 -22.40 16.95
N PRO A 69 62.31 -22.98 18.04
CA PRO A 69 61.28 -24.04 18.13
C PRO A 69 60.05 -23.76 19.04
N ARG A 70 58.99 -24.56 18.83
CA ARG A 70 58.01 -25.12 19.82
C ARG A 70 57.30 -24.17 20.82
N GLY A 71 55.96 -24.12 20.75
CA GLY A 71 55.16 -23.65 21.90
C GLY A 71 53.70 -23.24 21.73
N THR A 72 53.00 -23.48 20.61
CA THR A 72 51.69 -22.80 20.40
C THR A 72 50.59 -23.57 19.63
N VAL A 73 50.50 -24.90 19.76
CA VAL A 73 49.38 -25.65 19.14
C VAL A 73 48.10 -25.64 20.00
N LEU A 74 48.21 -25.49 21.33
CA LEU A 74 47.05 -25.59 22.24
C LEU A 74 46.23 -24.29 22.35
N ALA A 75 46.81 -23.12 22.12
CA ALA A 75 46.12 -21.83 22.28
C ALA A 75 45.14 -21.49 21.14
N VAL A 76 45.45 -21.92 19.91
CA VAL A 76 44.63 -21.59 18.72
C VAL A 76 43.35 -22.43 18.67
N ALA A 77 43.41 -23.69 19.10
CA ALA A 77 42.23 -24.57 19.18
C ALA A 77 41.15 -23.99 20.11
N THR A 78 41.55 -23.55 21.30
CA THR A 78 40.63 -22.98 22.30
C THR A 78 40.02 -21.65 21.83
N ALA A 79 40.80 -20.80 21.13
CA ALA A 79 40.31 -19.55 20.56
C ALA A 79 39.28 -19.77 19.44
N VAL A 80 39.50 -20.74 18.55
CA VAL A 80 38.54 -21.08 17.49
C VAL A 80 37.23 -21.63 18.07
N VAL A 81 37.28 -22.45 19.10
CA VAL A 81 36.07 -22.96 19.80
C VAL A 81 35.31 -21.82 20.50
N LEU A 82 35.98 -20.92 21.20
CA LEU A 82 35.32 -19.78 21.89
C LEU A 82 34.74 -18.73 20.93
N VAL A 83 35.41 -18.44 19.81
CA VAL A 83 34.87 -17.54 18.78
C VAL A 83 33.70 -18.18 18.05
N ALA A 84 33.76 -19.49 17.75
CA ALA A 84 32.61 -20.24 17.25
C ALA A 84 31.43 -20.21 18.23
N SER A 85 31.65 -20.39 19.54
CA SER A 85 30.58 -20.32 20.55
C SER A 85 29.95 -18.94 20.73
N ARG A 86 30.68 -17.84 20.46
CA ARG A 86 30.10 -16.48 20.46
C ARG A 86 29.40 -16.12 19.13
N ALA A 87 29.90 -16.58 17.99
CA ALA A 87 29.24 -16.39 16.68
C ALA A 87 28.02 -17.33 16.47
N ALA A 88 28.01 -18.49 17.13
CA ALA A 88 26.94 -19.49 17.04
C ALA A 88 25.81 -19.31 18.07
N ARG A 89 25.75 -18.19 18.80
CA ARG A 89 24.47 -17.66 19.30
C ARG A 89 23.63 -17.13 18.12
N ARG A 90 23.28 -18.03 17.20
CA ARG A 90 22.03 -17.95 16.44
C ARG A 90 20.97 -17.57 17.48
N LYS A 91 20.40 -16.38 17.39
CA LYS A 91 19.16 -16.08 18.12
C LYS A 91 18.21 -17.21 17.76
N GLN A 92 17.89 -18.06 18.74
CA GLN A 92 16.84 -19.08 18.56
C GLN A 92 15.64 -18.34 17.98
N PRO A 93 15.01 -18.86 16.90
CA PRO A 93 13.89 -18.17 16.27
C PRO A 93 12.83 -17.95 17.34
N ALA A 94 12.69 -16.70 17.79
CA ALA A 94 11.99 -16.42 19.04
C ALA A 94 10.60 -17.07 19.00
N GLN A 95 10.33 -17.91 20.01
CA GLN A 95 9.10 -18.68 20.16
C GLN A 95 7.89 -17.81 19.81
N TYR A 96 6.86 -18.41 19.18
CA TYR A 96 5.63 -17.68 18.94
C TYR A 96 5.01 -17.24 20.28
N THR A 97 5.14 -15.95 20.57
CA THR A 97 4.43 -15.22 21.63
C THR A 97 3.06 -14.81 21.11
N ARG A 98 2.01 -14.94 21.94
CA ARG A 98 0.71 -14.35 21.60
C ARG A 98 0.84 -12.83 21.47
N ARG A 99 -0.08 -12.22 20.71
CA ARG A 99 -0.24 -10.76 20.75
C ARG A 99 -1.06 -10.39 21.98
N THR A 100 -0.72 -9.22 22.53
CA THR A 100 -1.44 -8.53 23.60
C THR A 100 -1.90 -7.17 23.08
N PRO A 101 -2.86 -7.10 22.14
CA PRO A 101 -3.39 -5.82 21.66
C PRO A 101 -3.87 -4.92 22.81
N GLU A 102 -4.41 -5.51 23.88
CA GLU A 102 -4.95 -4.85 25.08
C GLU A 102 -4.00 -3.85 25.76
N VAL A 103 -2.67 -4.03 25.65
CA VAL A 103 -1.67 -3.12 26.24
C VAL A 103 -1.10 -2.10 25.24
N THR A 104 -1.66 -1.98 24.04
CA THR A 104 -1.13 -1.07 23.02
C THR A 104 -1.82 0.31 23.08
N PRO A 105 -1.08 1.43 22.84
CA PRO A 105 -1.69 2.77 22.79
C PRO A 105 -2.82 2.91 21.78
N LEU A 106 -2.76 2.16 20.65
CA LEU A 106 -3.83 2.13 19.65
C LEU A 106 -5.10 1.47 20.19
N TYR A 107 -4.98 0.43 21.02
CA TYR A 107 -6.12 -0.23 21.63
C TYR A 107 -6.77 0.64 22.70
N ALA A 108 -5.97 1.22 23.60
CA ALA A 108 -6.45 2.17 24.60
C ALA A 108 -7.21 3.32 23.94
N ALA A 109 -6.59 4.02 22.97
CA ALA A 109 -7.23 5.14 22.27
C ALA A 109 -8.57 4.80 21.63
N VAL A 110 -8.74 3.61 21.02
CA VAL A 110 -10.03 3.20 20.44
C VAL A 110 -11.03 2.77 21.53
N ARG A 111 -10.58 2.09 22.60
CA ARG A 111 -11.43 1.67 23.73
C ARG A 111 -11.98 2.87 24.50
N ASP A 112 -11.16 3.89 24.66
CA ASP A 112 -11.41 5.03 25.56
C ASP A 112 -12.25 6.14 24.90
N GLU A 113 -12.27 6.17 23.57
CA GLU A 113 -12.95 7.22 22.79
C GLU A 113 -14.12 6.71 21.95
N LEU A 114 -14.32 5.39 21.78
CA LEU A 114 -15.38 4.85 20.91
C LEU A 114 -16.78 5.33 21.31
N GLU A 115 -17.20 5.10 22.56
CA GLU A 115 -18.55 5.48 22.99
C GLU A 115 -18.70 7.01 23.03
N THR A 116 -17.65 7.74 23.43
CA THR A 116 -17.59 9.21 23.38
C THR A 116 -17.75 9.76 21.96
N TYR A 117 -17.16 9.11 20.95
CA TYR A 117 -17.31 9.47 19.53
C TYR A 117 -18.72 9.18 19.01
N LEU A 118 -19.33 8.07 19.44
CA LEU A 118 -20.71 7.73 19.07
C LEU A 118 -21.72 8.71 19.70
N ALA A 119 -21.56 9.05 20.98
CA ALA A 119 -22.35 10.08 21.66
C ALA A 119 -22.24 11.44 20.96
N ARG A 120 -21.02 11.96 20.76
CA ARG A 120 -20.78 13.24 20.04
C ARG A 120 -21.34 13.27 18.62
N ALA A 121 -21.49 12.12 17.96
CA ALA A 121 -22.14 12.06 16.65
C ALA A 121 -23.66 12.14 16.78
N HIS A 122 -24.24 11.40 17.73
CA HIS A 122 -25.66 11.44 18.07
C HIS A 122 -26.10 12.86 18.50
N ASP A 123 -25.37 13.49 19.42
CA ASP A 123 -25.67 14.82 19.96
C ASP A 123 -25.59 15.95 18.91
N ARG A 124 -24.90 15.69 17.78
CA ARG A 124 -24.80 16.59 16.62
C ARG A 124 -25.75 16.20 15.49
N GLU A 125 -26.69 15.30 15.75
CA GLU A 125 -27.63 14.73 14.77
C GLU A 125 -26.93 14.14 13.53
N ARG A 126 -25.70 13.62 13.70
CA ARG A 126 -24.89 13.06 12.63
C ARG A 126 -24.89 11.53 12.66
N ILE A 127 -25.08 10.93 11.49
CA ILE A 127 -25.08 9.47 11.36
C ILE A 127 -23.64 8.94 11.31
N VAL A 128 -23.32 7.96 12.16
CA VAL A 128 -22.13 7.10 12.04
C VAL A 128 -22.50 5.86 11.23
N PRO A 129 -21.92 5.63 10.04
CA PRO A 129 -22.30 4.47 9.24
C PRO A 129 -21.96 3.15 9.92
N ARG A 130 -22.92 2.21 9.99
CA ARG A 130 -22.79 0.89 10.66
C ARG A 130 -21.52 0.10 10.32
N PHE A 131 -20.90 0.31 9.15
CA PHE A 131 -19.65 -0.37 8.78
C PHE A 131 -18.41 0.19 9.51
N VAL A 132 -18.43 1.46 9.92
CA VAL A 132 -17.41 2.14 10.72
C VAL A 132 -17.43 1.58 12.13
N GLU A 133 -18.59 1.68 12.80
CA GLU A 133 -18.78 1.20 14.16
C GLU A 133 -18.42 -0.29 14.28
N ARG A 134 -18.89 -1.13 13.34
CA ARG A 134 -18.53 -2.56 13.30
C ARG A 134 -17.03 -2.81 13.15
N GLU A 135 -16.30 -2.01 12.38
CA GLU A 135 -14.83 -2.17 12.25
C GLU A 135 -14.12 -1.75 13.55
N LEU A 136 -14.61 -0.72 14.25
CA LEU A 136 -14.10 -0.27 15.56
C LEU A 136 -14.37 -1.32 16.65
N ARG A 137 -15.63 -1.76 16.82
CA ARG A 137 -16.00 -2.80 17.79
C ARG A 137 -15.30 -4.13 17.52
N ALA A 138 -15.17 -4.54 16.25
CA ALA A 138 -14.43 -5.75 15.89
C ALA A 138 -12.91 -5.60 16.12
N TYR A 139 -12.33 -4.39 15.98
CA TYR A 139 -10.93 -4.15 16.34
C TYR A 139 -10.69 -4.37 17.85
N LEU A 140 -11.59 -3.90 18.72
CA LEU A 140 -11.48 -4.13 20.17
C LEU A 140 -11.58 -5.61 20.57
N GLN A 141 -12.20 -6.46 19.74
CA GLN A 141 -12.20 -7.92 19.96
C GLN A 141 -10.96 -8.62 19.37
N CYS A 142 -10.22 -7.96 18.47
CA CYS A 142 -9.23 -8.60 17.61
C CYS A 142 -7.95 -9.01 18.36
N GLY A 143 -7.80 -10.31 18.62
CA GLY A 143 -6.59 -10.88 19.22
C GLY A 143 -6.67 -11.09 20.74
N LEU A 144 -7.84 -10.85 21.34
CA LEU A 144 -8.11 -11.22 22.73
C LEU A 144 -8.66 -12.65 22.78
N LEU A 145 -8.14 -13.47 23.70
CA LEU A 145 -8.58 -14.86 23.85
C LEU A 145 -10.04 -14.97 24.35
N ARG A 146 -10.54 -13.99 25.12
CA ARG A 146 -11.96 -13.93 25.55
C ARG A 146 -12.95 -13.92 24.38
N HIS A 147 -12.58 -13.45 23.20
CA HIS A 147 -13.46 -13.46 22.02
C HIS A 147 -13.21 -14.67 21.10
N GLY A 148 -12.68 -15.75 21.67
CA GLY A 148 -12.46 -17.03 21.01
C GLY A 148 -11.06 -17.23 20.45
N PHE A 149 -10.68 -18.50 20.32
CA PHE A 149 -9.34 -18.91 19.91
C PHE A 149 -9.31 -20.32 19.30
N VAL A 150 -8.29 -20.56 18.48
CA VAL A 150 -7.90 -21.92 18.09
C VAL A 150 -6.97 -22.49 19.15
N ARG A 151 -7.26 -23.71 19.62
CA ARG A 151 -6.40 -24.51 20.51
C ARG A 151 -5.60 -25.51 19.66
N ALA A 152 -4.28 -25.37 19.67
CA ALA A 152 -3.37 -26.36 19.10
C ALA A 152 -2.61 -27.07 20.23
N ARG A 153 -2.56 -28.40 20.21
CA ARG A 153 -1.93 -29.21 21.25
C ARG A 153 -0.79 -30.04 20.67
N CYS A 154 0.33 -30.13 21.38
CA CYS A 154 1.42 -31.04 21.05
C CYS A 154 0.99 -32.48 21.31
N ALA A 155 1.24 -33.38 20.35
CA ALA A 155 0.92 -34.80 20.52
C ALA A 155 1.78 -35.46 21.62
N ASP A 156 3.05 -35.07 21.73
CA ASP A 156 4.06 -35.80 22.50
C ASP A 156 4.12 -35.38 23.98
N CYS A 157 4.06 -34.07 24.25
CA CYS A 157 4.12 -33.52 25.62
C CYS A 157 2.80 -32.90 26.10
N GLY A 158 1.74 -32.96 25.29
CA GLY A 158 0.43 -32.41 25.64
C GLY A 158 0.34 -30.88 25.77
N LEU A 159 1.43 -30.12 25.55
CA LEU A 159 1.46 -28.65 25.68
C LEU A 159 0.44 -27.96 24.74
N ASP A 160 -0.32 -27.01 25.28
CA ASP A 160 -1.26 -26.18 24.52
C ASP A 160 -0.66 -24.87 24.00
N ARG A 161 -1.10 -24.46 22.81
CA ARG A 161 -0.84 -23.16 22.19
C ARG A 161 -2.17 -22.57 21.73
N LEU A 162 -2.55 -21.44 22.32
CA LEU A 162 -3.77 -20.72 21.97
C LEU A 162 -3.48 -19.62 20.94
N VAL A 163 -4.34 -19.52 19.93
CA VAL A 163 -4.26 -18.50 18.87
C VAL A 163 -5.60 -17.77 18.77
N ALA A 164 -5.67 -16.58 19.36
CA ALA A 164 -6.85 -15.73 19.35
C ALA A 164 -7.35 -15.41 17.92
N PHE A 165 -8.67 -15.28 17.77
CA PHE A 165 -9.26 -14.86 16.50
C PHE A 165 -8.90 -13.42 16.13
N SER A 166 -9.16 -13.09 14.85
CA SER A 166 -8.78 -11.82 14.24
C SER A 166 -9.99 -11.20 13.56
N CYS A 167 -10.20 -9.88 13.67
CA CYS A 167 -11.38 -9.22 13.10
C CYS A 167 -11.52 -9.30 11.56
N LYS A 168 -10.47 -9.75 10.84
CA LYS A 168 -10.39 -9.78 9.37
C LYS A 168 -10.62 -8.41 8.70
N GLY A 169 -10.57 -7.32 9.49
CA GLY A 169 -10.83 -5.94 9.08
C GLY A 169 -9.98 -5.43 7.91
N ARG A 170 -10.39 -4.29 7.36
CA ARG A 170 -9.79 -3.65 6.17
C ARG A 170 -9.38 -2.19 6.37
N GLY A 171 -9.79 -1.56 7.47
CA GLY A 171 -9.42 -0.19 7.82
C GLY A 171 -8.00 -0.15 8.38
N PHE A 172 -7.88 -0.16 9.70
CA PHE A 172 -6.63 0.22 10.37
C PHE A 172 -5.95 -0.87 11.19
N CYS A 173 -6.62 -1.98 11.52
CA CYS A 173 -6.08 -3.06 12.38
C CYS A 173 -4.69 -3.55 11.89
N PRO A 174 -3.59 -3.25 12.60
CA PRO A 174 -2.24 -3.54 12.12
C PRO A 174 -1.98 -5.04 11.93
N ALA A 175 -2.57 -5.87 12.79
CA ALA A 175 -2.44 -7.32 12.74
C ALA A 175 -3.15 -7.95 11.53
N CYS A 176 -4.40 -7.57 11.29
CA CYS A 176 -5.21 -8.12 10.19
C CYS A 176 -4.73 -7.63 8.83
N VAL A 177 -4.45 -6.32 8.70
CA VAL A 177 -3.93 -5.75 7.45
C VAL A 177 -2.48 -6.16 7.22
N GLY A 178 -1.66 -6.31 8.27
CA GLY A 178 -0.31 -6.87 8.17
C GLY A 178 -0.28 -8.34 7.73
N ARG A 179 -1.23 -9.17 8.18
CA ARG A 179 -1.39 -10.55 7.65
C ARG A 179 -1.81 -10.52 6.17
N ARG A 180 -2.79 -9.67 5.82
CA ARG A 180 -3.28 -9.50 4.44
C ARG A 180 -2.16 -9.01 3.50
N MET A 181 -1.31 -8.08 3.96
CA MET A 181 -0.12 -7.61 3.26
C MET A 181 0.81 -8.77 2.90
N ALA A 182 1.10 -9.64 3.86
CA ALA A 182 1.99 -10.78 3.65
C ALA A 182 1.38 -11.85 2.72
N ASP A 183 0.12 -12.24 2.93
CA ASP A 183 -0.60 -13.19 2.06
C ASP A 183 -0.70 -12.67 0.62
N THR A 184 -1.06 -11.40 0.46
CA THR A 184 -1.14 -10.75 -0.87
C THR A 184 0.22 -10.70 -1.55
N ALA A 185 1.30 -10.36 -0.81
CA ALA A 185 2.63 -10.30 -1.39
C ALA A 185 3.14 -11.68 -1.84
N ALA A 186 2.93 -12.72 -1.04
CA ALA A 186 3.23 -14.10 -1.41
C ALA A 186 2.43 -14.54 -2.63
N HIS A 187 1.10 -14.34 -2.63
CA HIS A 187 0.24 -14.66 -3.77
C HIS A 187 0.68 -13.94 -5.06
N LEU A 188 1.00 -12.65 -4.98
CA LEU A 188 1.45 -11.89 -6.15
C LEU A 188 2.79 -12.38 -6.69
N VAL A 189 3.76 -12.66 -5.84
CA VAL A 189 5.10 -13.10 -6.28
C VAL A 189 5.10 -14.56 -6.76
N ASP A 190 4.25 -15.42 -6.22
CA ASP A 190 4.28 -16.84 -6.55
C ASP A 190 3.31 -17.21 -7.69
N ARG A 191 2.20 -16.46 -7.86
CA ARG A 191 1.05 -16.89 -8.69
C ARG A 191 0.47 -15.84 -9.64
N VAL A 192 1.01 -14.61 -9.67
CA VAL A 192 0.45 -13.52 -10.52
C VAL A 192 1.53 -12.79 -11.31
N LEU A 193 2.56 -12.26 -10.66
CA LEU A 193 3.59 -11.49 -11.33
C LEU A 193 4.56 -12.46 -12.02
N PRO A 194 4.65 -12.50 -13.36
CA PRO A 194 5.59 -13.37 -14.07
C PRO A 194 7.05 -13.08 -13.70
N GLN A 195 7.99 -13.90 -14.19
CA GLN A 195 9.42 -13.58 -14.20
C GLN A 195 9.75 -12.51 -15.26
N ALA A 196 9.16 -11.32 -15.08
CA ALA A 196 9.38 -10.12 -15.89
C ALA A 196 9.77 -8.95 -14.98
N PRO A 197 10.48 -7.92 -15.47
CA PRO A 197 10.76 -6.71 -14.70
C PRO A 197 9.46 -5.96 -14.35
N VAL A 198 9.39 -5.41 -13.13
CA VAL A 198 8.22 -4.71 -12.61
C VAL A 198 8.60 -3.30 -12.19
N ARG A 199 7.82 -2.31 -12.63
CA ARG A 199 7.96 -0.89 -12.28
C ARG A 199 6.79 -0.45 -11.43
N GLN A 200 7.08 0.23 -10.32
CA GLN A 200 6.07 0.90 -9.52
C GLN A 200 5.77 2.26 -10.13
N TRP A 201 4.51 2.46 -10.50
CA TRP A 201 3.94 3.77 -10.82
C TRP A 201 3.10 4.25 -9.63
N VAL A 202 3.26 5.50 -9.23
CA VAL A 202 2.54 6.10 -8.10
C VAL A 202 1.82 7.35 -8.58
N LEU A 203 0.49 7.34 -8.56
CA LEU A 203 -0.35 8.47 -8.90
C LEU A 203 -0.94 9.09 -7.63
N SER A 204 -0.57 10.34 -7.34
CA SER A 204 -1.22 11.17 -6.33
C SER A 204 -2.08 12.23 -7.01
N LEU A 205 -3.28 12.47 -6.48
CA LEU A 205 -4.32 13.30 -7.09
C LEU A 205 -4.48 14.64 -6.34
N PRO A 206 -5.17 15.66 -6.90
CA PRO A 206 -5.52 16.89 -6.19
C PRO A 206 -6.36 16.63 -4.92
N HIS A 207 -6.24 17.49 -3.90
CA HIS A 207 -6.90 17.28 -2.60
C HIS A 207 -8.44 17.20 -2.68
N SER A 208 -9.05 18.04 -3.51
CA SER A 208 -10.50 18.01 -3.80
C SER A 208 -10.94 16.67 -4.39
N LEU A 209 -10.18 16.12 -5.33
CA LEU A 209 -10.49 14.82 -5.93
C LEU A 209 -10.30 13.66 -4.92
N ARG A 210 -9.26 13.70 -4.06
CA ARG A 210 -9.05 12.68 -3.02
C ARG A 210 -10.25 12.53 -2.07
N TYR A 211 -10.93 13.64 -1.76
CA TYR A 211 -12.15 13.64 -0.96
C TYR A 211 -13.27 12.85 -1.65
N ARG A 212 -13.59 13.20 -2.89
CA ARG A 212 -14.62 12.50 -3.70
C ARG A 212 -14.31 11.01 -3.85
N LEU A 213 -13.06 10.66 -4.20
CA LEU A 213 -12.63 9.25 -4.34
C LEU A 213 -12.66 8.44 -3.03
N ALA A 214 -12.79 9.09 -1.87
CA ALA A 214 -12.82 8.40 -0.59
C ALA A 214 -14.17 7.74 -0.30
N PHE A 215 -15.28 8.26 -0.82
CA PHE A 215 -16.59 7.60 -0.73
C PHE A 215 -17.06 7.03 -2.08
N ASP A 216 -16.88 7.78 -3.18
CA ASP A 216 -17.31 7.34 -4.50
C ASP A 216 -16.36 6.27 -5.07
N ALA A 217 -16.74 5.01 -4.84
CA ALA A 217 -16.02 3.84 -5.33
C ALA A 217 -16.07 3.69 -6.87
N GLU A 218 -17.06 4.30 -7.54
CA GLU A 218 -17.20 4.26 -8.99
C GLU A 218 -16.30 5.30 -9.65
N LEU A 219 -16.30 6.54 -9.17
CA LEU A 219 -15.35 7.57 -9.59
C LEU A 219 -13.91 7.15 -9.28
N CYS A 220 -13.67 6.49 -8.14
CA CYS A 220 -12.36 5.90 -7.82
C CYS A 220 -11.94 4.83 -8.83
N SER A 221 -12.90 4.03 -9.32
CA SER A 221 -12.65 3.02 -10.36
C SER A 221 -12.41 3.67 -11.73
N ALA A 222 -13.22 4.66 -12.12
CA ALA A 222 -13.06 5.40 -13.37
C ALA A 222 -11.75 6.21 -13.44
N ALA A 223 -11.36 6.86 -12.34
CA ALA A 223 -10.08 7.56 -12.23
C ALA A 223 -8.87 6.59 -12.32
N LEU A 224 -9.01 5.39 -11.75
CA LEU A 224 -8.02 4.31 -11.90
C LEU A 224 -7.94 3.79 -13.33
N ASP A 225 -9.07 3.64 -14.03
CA ASP A 225 -9.07 3.22 -15.43
C ASP A 225 -8.44 4.28 -16.35
N VAL A 226 -8.67 5.57 -16.09
CA VAL A 226 -7.92 6.67 -16.75
C VAL A 226 -6.41 6.49 -16.54
N PHE A 227 -5.98 6.27 -15.30
CA PHE A 227 -4.56 6.08 -14.96
C PHE A 227 -3.94 4.90 -15.72
N ILE A 228 -4.52 3.70 -15.58
CA ILE A 228 -3.96 2.48 -16.15
C ILE A 228 -4.01 2.50 -17.68
N ARG A 229 -5.08 3.03 -18.29
CA ARG A 229 -5.16 3.20 -19.75
C ARG A 229 -4.06 4.14 -20.26
N SER A 230 -3.78 5.26 -19.57
CA SER A 230 -2.71 6.18 -19.98
C SER A 230 -1.31 5.55 -19.85
N VAL A 231 -1.03 4.78 -18.78
CA VAL A 231 0.24 4.02 -18.66
C VAL A 231 0.35 2.95 -19.74
N PHE A 232 -0.70 2.18 -20.02
CA PHE A 232 -0.69 1.13 -21.05
C PHE A 232 -0.55 1.70 -22.46
N ILE A 233 -1.14 2.86 -22.76
CA ILE A 233 -0.93 3.57 -24.03
C ILE A 233 0.54 3.96 -24.20
N SER A 234 1.19 4.46 -23.14
CA SER A 234 2.63 4.76 -23.15
C SER A 234 3.47 3.52 -23.43
N LEU A 235 3.24 2.41 -22.71
CA LEU A 235 3.95 1.14 -22.95
C LEU A 235 3.77 0.64 -24.40
N ARG A 236 2.55 0.70 -24.95
CA ARG A 236 2.28 0.30 -26.35
C ARG A 236 2.95 1.21 -27.37
N ARG A 237 2.96 2.53 -27.15
CA ARG A 237 3.68 3.50 -28.01
C ARG A 237 5.18 3.20 -28.03
N ARG A 238 5.76 2.93 -26.87
CA ARG A 238 7.19 2.60 -26.70
C ARG A 238 7.54 1.26 -27.32
N ALA A 239 6.68 0.25 -27.19
CA ALA A 239 6.83 -1.04 -27.87
C ALA A 239 6.77 -0.90 -29.39
N ARG A 240 5.81 -0.13 -29.94
CA ARG A 240 5.75 0.16 -31.38
C ARG A 240 7.03 0.83 -31.87
N ALA A 241 7.51 1.86 -31.16
CA ALA A 241 8.72 2.58 -31.54
C ALA A 241 10.00 1.73 -31.47
N ARG A 242 10.10 0.78 -30.52
CA ARG A 242 11.31 -0.04 -30.33
C ARG A 242 11.32 -1.35 -31.13
N PHE A 243 10.15 -1.92 -31.42
CA PHE A 243 10.01 -3.26 -32.00
C PHE A 243 9.15 -3.33 -33.28
N GLY A 244 8.65 -2.20 -33.79
CA GLY A 244 7.77 -2.16 -34.97
C GLY A 244 6.35 -2.71 -34.76
N VAL A 245 6.02 -3.20 -33.56
CA VAL A 245 4.79 -3.95 -33.29
C VAL A 245 3.52 -3.09 -33.28
N GLN A 246 2.42 -3.67 -33.77
CA GLN A 246 1.10 -3.05 -33.69
C GLN A 246 0.59 -2.99 -32.24
N ALA A 247 -0.06 -1.88 -31.87
CA ALA A 247 -0.56 -1.68 -30.50
C ALA A 247 -1.61 -2.71 -30.05
N ARG A 248 -2.31 -3.37 -30.99
CA ARG A 248 -3.34 -4.39 -30.69
C ARG A 248 -2.78 -5.71 -30.17
N ILE A 249 -1.58 -6.12 -30.63
CA ILE A 249 -0.92 -7.35 -30.18
C ILE A 249 -0.10 -7.16 -28.89
N ALA A 250 0.25 -5.91 -28.55
CA ALA A 250 1.01 -5.56 -27.36
C ALA A 250 0.12 -5.54 -26.09
N ARG A 251 0.17 -6.63 -25.32
CA ARG A 251 -0.60 -6.84 -24.09
C ARG A 251 0.20 -6.42 -22.86
N CYS A 252 -0.34 -5.46 -22.10
CA CYS A 252 0.26 -4.95 -20.86
C CYS A 252 -0.34 -5.68 -19.64
N GLY A 253 0.30 -5.54 -18.47
CA GLY A 253 -0.19 -6.10 -17.20
C GLY A 253 0.13 -5.20 -16.02
N ALA A 254 -0.80 -5.08 -15.07
CA ALA A 254 -0.57 -4.35 -13.82
C ALA A 254 -1.41 -4.89 -12.64
N VAL A 255 -0.94 -4.65 -11.43
CA VAL A 255 -1.70 -4.82 -10.18
C VAL A 255 -1.66 -3.50 -9.41
N THR A 256 -2.82 -2.92 -9.12
CA THR A 256 -2.94 -1.63 -8.42
C THR A 256 -3.45 -1.79 -7.01
N PHE A 257 -2.80 -1.09 -6.09
CA PHE A 257 -3.22 -0.89 -4.72
C PHE A 257 -3.79 0.52 -4.58
N VAL A 258 -5.07 0.62 -4.23
CA VAL A 258 -5.70 1.87 -3.82
C VAL A 258 -5.36 2.08 -2.34
N GLN A 259 -4.41 2.97 -2.07
CA GLN A 259 -4.03 3.32 -0.70
C GLN A 259 -4.85 4.53 -0.26
N ARG A 260 -5.34 4.52 0.99
CA ARG A 260 -6.21 5.57 1.55
C ARG A 260 -5.53 6.48 2.58
N PHE A 261 -4.25 6.26 2.90
CA PHE A 261 -3.56 6.90 4.02
C PHE A 261 -2.25 7.57 3.61
N GLY A 262 -2.01 8.77 4.11
CA GLY A 262 -0.72 9.45 4.11
C GLY A 262 0.15 8.97 5.26
N ASP A 263 1.33 9.58 5.41
CA ASP A 263 2.29 9.13 6.42
C ASP A 263 1.94 9.58 7.84
N ALA A 264 1.23 10.71 7.97
CA ALA A 264 0.69 11.26 9.21
C ALA A 264 -0.76 10.78 9.51
N LEU A 265 -1.12 9.57 9.05
CA LEU A 265 -2.46 8.97 9.19
C LEU A 265 -3.63 9.76 8.59
N ASN A 266 -3.36 10.83 7.84
CA ASN A 266 -4.39 11.57 7.11
C ASN A 266 -4.97 10.74 5.95
N LEU A 267 -6.25 10.96 5.65
CA LEU A 267 -6.89 10.44 4.45
C LEU A 267 -6.17 10.97 3.21
N ASN A 268 -5.76 10.05 2.34
CA ASN A 268 -5.03 10.33 1.12
C ASN A 268 -5.28 9.20 0.12
N VAL A 269 -6.28 9.34 -0.75
CA VAL A 269 -6.56 8.35 -1.81
C VAL A 269 -5.55 8.51 -2.95
N HIS A 270 -4.71 7.50 -3.16
CA HIS A 270 -3.71 7.45 -4.23
C HIS A 270 -3.48 6.01 -4.71
N PHE A 271 -2.91 5.89 -5.91
CA PHE A 271 -2.74 4.59 -6.57
C PHE A 271 -1.26 4.18 -6.62
N HIS A 272 -0.96 2.99 -6.10
CA HIS A 272 0.32 2.32 -6.27
C HIS A 272 0.16 1.15 -7.25
N SER A 273 0.59 1.31 -8.50
CA SER A 273 0.48 0.28 -9.55
C SER A 273 1.81 -0.41 -9.80
N LEU A 274 1.84 -1.72 -9.61
CA LEU A 274 2.93 -2.60 -10.01
C LEU A 274 2.69 -3.02 -11.47
N VAL A 275 3.40 -2.39 -12.40
CA VAL A 275 3.21 -2.54 -13.85
C VAL A 275 4.38 -3.34 -14.42
N LEU A 276 4.11 -4.25 -15.36
CA LEU A 276 5.19 -4.94 -16.09
C LEU A 276 5.95 -3.93 -16.95
N ASP A 277 7.28 -3.91 -16.87
CA ASP A 277 8.14 -2.92 -17.55
C ASP A 277 8.44 -3.35 -19.00
N GLY A 278 7.36 -3.60 -19.75
CA GLY A 278 7.37 -4.24 -21.06
C GLY A 278 5.98 -4.70 -21.48
N VAL A 279 5.91 -5.47 -22.57
CA VAL A 279 4.66 -5.99 -23.12
C VAL A 279 4.79 -7.46 -23.47
N TYR A 280 3.70 -8.22 -23.34
CA TYR A 280 3.57 -9.52 -23.99
C TYR A 280 3.13 -9.31 -25.42
N LEU A 281 3.86 -9.90 -26.36
CA LEU A 281 3.39 -10.13 -27.73
C LEU A 281 2.75 -11.51 -27.77
N ARG A 282 1.70 -11.67 -28.58
CA ARG A 282 1.16 -12.99 -28.91
C ARG A 282 1.77 -13.42 -30.24
N GLU A 283 2.44 -14.56 -30.25
CA GLU A 283 3.02 -15.15 -31.45
C GLU A 283 1.95 -15.97 -32.21
N ALA A 284 2.24 -16.40 -33.44
CA ALA A 284 1.27 -17.06 -34.32
C ALA A 284 0.78 -18.42 -33.78
N ASP A 285 1.65 -19.15 -33.06
CA ASP A 285 1.34 -20.39 -32.33
C ASP A 285 0.42 -20.18 -31.11
N GLY A 286 0.04 -18.93 -30.82
CA GLY A 286 -0.78 -18.54 -29.68
C GLY A 286 -0.02 -18.36 -28.37
N SER A 287 1.30 -18.63 -28.34
CA SER A 287 2.17 -18.38 -27.20
C SER A 287 2.34 -16.88 -26.91
N ALA A 288 2.93 -16.55 -25.76
CA ALA A 288 3.06 -15.17 -25.30
C ALA A 288 4.50 -14.86 -24.87
N GLN A 289 5.26 -14.14 -25.70
CA GLN A 289 6.64 -13.76 -25.40
C GLN A 289 6.72 -12.35 -24.79
N PHE A 290 7.44 -12.21 -23.68
CA PHE A 290 7.64 -10.91 -23.02
C PHE A 290 8.77 -10.11 -23.68
N ARG A 291 8.48 -8.90 -24.14
CA ARG A 291 9.47 -7.92 -24.62
C ARG A 291 9.67 -6.84 -23.55
N THR A 292 10.86 -6.82 -22.96
CA THR A 292 11.26 -5.81 -21.96
C THR A 292 11.47 -4.45 -22.63
N LEU A 293 10.98 -3.38 -22.02
CA LEU A 293 11.25 -2.01 -22.47
C LEU A 293 12.37 -1.37 -21.63
N ALA A 294 13.03 -0.36 -22.20
CA ALA A 294 13.90 0.51 -21.42
C ALA A 294 13.09 1.26 -20.34
N PRO A 295 13.72 1.70 -19.23
CA PRO A 295 13.08 2.61 -18.27
C PRO A 295 12.50 3.85 -18.98
N PRO A 296 11.34 4.40 -18.54
CA PRO A 296 10.82 5.61 -19.13
C PRO A 296 11.73 6.81 -18.86
N THR A 297 11.80 7.72 -19.83
CA THR A 297 12.43 9.04 -19.65
C THR A 297 11.52 9.98 -18.88
N ASP A 298 12.05 11.09 -18.37
CA ASP A 298 11.28 12.04 -17.58
C ASP A 298 10.17 12.69 -18.43
N ALA A 299 10.47 13.05 -19.68
CA ALA A 299 9.49 13.51 -20.68
C ALA A 299 8.46 12.44 -21.09
N GLU A 300 8.74 11.14 -20.93
CA GLU A 300 7.72 10.09 -21.08
C GLU A 300 6.78 10.02 -19.87
N VAL A 301 7.29 10.22 -18.65
CA VAL A 301 6.47 10.29 -17.43
C VAL A 301 5.59 11.54 -17.43
N GLU A 302 6.15 12.68 -17.83
CA GLU A 302 5.42 13.95 -17.96
C GLU A 302 4.27 13.87 -18.97
N ARG A 303 4.50 13.31 -20.16
CA ARG A 303 3.43 13.07 -21.15
C ARG A 303 2.34 12.13 -20.63
N VAL A 304 2.67 11.15 -19.78
CA VAL A 304 1.67 10.31 -19.12
C VAL A 304 0.90 11.11 -18.06
N ALA A 305 1.57 11.93 -17.24
CA ALA A 305 0.94 12.77 -16.23
C ALA A 305 -0.03 13.79 -16.87
N ALA A 306 0.39 14.49 -17.93
CA ALA A 306 -0.47 15.40 -18.69
C ALA A 306 -1.68 14.69 -19.31
N SER A 307 -1.46 13.50 -19.90
CA SER A 307 -2.58 12.70 -20.45
C SER A 307 -3.57 12.24 -19.37
N ILE A 308 -3.10 11.94 -18.15
CA ILE A 308 -3.97 11.63 -17.01
C ILE A 308 -4.74 12.88 -16.57
N ALA A 309 -4.07 14.02 -16.37
CA ALA A 309 -4.70 15.26 -15.94
C ALA A 309 -5.86 15.67 -16.85
N LEU A 310 -5.62 15.76 -18.17
CA LEU A 310 -6.65 16.13 -19.16
C LEU A 310 -7.83 15.14 -19.18
N ARG A 311 -7.56 13.84 -19.02
CA ARG A 311 -8.61 12.80 -18.99
C ARG A 311 -9.39 12.77 -17.68
N LEU A 312 -8.77 13.13 -16.56
CA LEU A 312 -9.47 13.28 -15.29
C LEU A 312 -10.37 14.52 -15.30
N ILE A 313 -9.91 15.64 -15.85
CA ILE A 313 -10.76 16.84 -16.06
C ILE A 313 -12.00 16.45 -16.88
N ARG A 314 -11.80 15.83 -18.06
CA ARG A 314 -12.91 15.37 -18.91
C ARG A 314 -13.84 14.35 -18.24
N LEU A 315 -13.31 13.47 -17.38
CA LEU A 315 -14.12 12.52 -16.60
C LEU A 315 -15.01 13.24 -15.58
N LEU A 316 -14.52 14.32 -14.97
CA LEU A 316 -15.27 15.13 -14.01
C LEU A 316 -16.30 16.01 -14.71
N GLU A 317 -15.97 16.59 -15.86
CA GLU A 317 -16.92 17.31 -16.75
C GLU A 317 -18.10 16.41 -17.14
N LEU A 318 -17.81 15.21 -17.67
CA LEU A 318 -18.81 14.22 -18.09
C LEU A 318 -19.69 13.69 -16.94
N ARG A 319 -19.32 13.93 -15.68
CA ARG A 319 -20.10 13.56 -14.49
C ARG A 319 -20.75 14.76 -13.80
N GLY A 320 -20.66 15.97 -14.36
CA GLY A 320 -21.19 17.19 -13.73
C GLY A 320 -20.47 17.59 -12.43
N LEU A 321 -19.22 17.13 -12.22
CA LEU A 321 -18.49 17.33 -10.96
C LEU A 321 -17.57 18.57 -10.95
N LEU A 322 -17.56 19.37 -12.03
CA LEU A 322 -16.82 20.64 -12.12
C LEU A 322 -17.72 21.88 -12.14
N ALA A 323 -19.04 21.74 -12.30
CA ALA A 323 -20.00 22.83 -12.39
C ALA A 323 -21.23 22.49 -11.53
N GLY A 324 -21.68 23.44 -10.70
CA GLY A 324 -22.77 23.26 -9.74
C GLY A 324 -22.35 23.53 -8.29
N ASN A 325 -23.32 23.58 -7.36
CA ASN A 325 -23.05 23.77 -5.95
C ASN A 325 -22.37 22.50 -5.35
N PRO A 326 -21.30 22.61 -4.55
CA PRO A 326 -20.76 21.50 -3.77
C PRO A 326 -21.82 20.70 -3.00
N ASP A 327 -22.81 21.37 -2.40
CA ASP A 327 -23.85 20.75 -1.57
C ASP A 327 -24.92 20.01 -2.39
N GLU A 328 -25.03 20.32 -3.69
CA GLU A 328 -25.87 19.57 -4.63
C GLU A 328 -25.18 18.31 -5.14
N THR A 329 -23.86 18.38 -5.27
CA THR A 329 -23.03 17.33 -5.88
C THR A 329 -22.40 16.40 -4.86
N ASP A 330 -22.54 16.64 -3.54
CA ASP A 330 -21.93 15.84 -2.47
C ASP A 330 -22.95 15.06 -1.61
N PRO A 331 -23.16 13.75 -1.90
CA PRO A 331 -24.00 12.90 -1.06
C PRO A 331 -23.59 12.89 0.41
N LEU A 332 -22.29 12.98 0.74
CA LEU A 332 -21.86 13.01 2.15
C LEU A 332 -22.28 14.29 2.89
N ALA A 333 -22.42 15.42 2.20
CA ALA A 333 -22.94 16.65 2.77
C ALA A 333 -24.47 16.57 2.92
N ARG A 334 -25.17 16.02 1.92
CA ARG A 334 -26.63 15.83 1.92
C ARG A 334 -27.12 14.83 2.97
N ASP A 335 -26.44 13.69 3.12
CA ASP A 335 -26.91 12.56 3.95
C ASP A 335 -26.69 12.76 5.48
N GLY A 336 -26.29 13.95 5.94
CA GLY A 336 -26.00 14.21 7.37
C GLY A 336 -24.89 13.31 7.95
N SER A 337 -23.98 12.82 7.10
CA SER A 337 -23.02 11.78 7.46
C SER A 337 -21.77 12.35 8.13
N THR A 338 -21.40 11.81 9.29
CA THR A 338 -20.11 12.14 9.96
C THR A 338 -18.90 11.97 9.05
N LEU A 339 -18.97 11.09 8.03
CA LEU A 339 -17.83 10.81 7.15
C LEU A 339 -17.42 11.99 6.27
N GLY A 340 -18.32 12.89 5.87
CA GLY A 340 -17.98 14.05 5.05
C GLY A 340 -17.03 14.98 5.79
N GLU A 341 -17.45 15.41 6.98
CA GLU A 341 -16.65 16.24 7.90
C GLU A 341 -15.29 15.59 8.19
N LEU A 342 -15.30 14.30 8.58
CA LEU A 342 -14.09 13.54 8.90
C LEU A 342 -13.15 13.41 7.71
N TYR A 343 -13.65 13.19 6.49
CA TYR A 343 -12.81 13.11 5.30
C TYR A 343 -12.18 14.46 4.94
N ALA A 344 -12.97 15.54 4.97
CA ALA A 344 -12.52 16.90 4.67
C ALA A 344 -11.47 17.39 5.68
N ALA A 345 -11.74 17.22 6.97
CA ALA A 345 -10.81 17.51 8.06
C ALA A 345 -9.55 16.64 7.95
N SER A 346 -9.72 15.33 7.67
CA SER A 346 -8.60 14.40 7.59
C SER A 346 -7.62 14.76 6.47
N ILE A 347 -8.10 15.02 5.25
CA ILE A 347 -7.28 15.45 4.11
C ILE A 347 -6.53 16.76 4.39
N ARG A 348 -7.17 17.71 5.09
CA ARG A 348 -6.60 19.03 5.40
C ARG A 348 -5.68 19.05 6.64
N HIS A 349 -5.44 17.89 7.28
CA HIS A 349 -4.73 17.78 8.56
C HIS A 349 -5.36 18.65 9.68
N ARG A 350 -6.68 18.74 9.71
CA ARG A 350 -7.49 19.41 10.75
C ARG A 350 -8.33 18.39 11.54
N THR A 351 -8.67 18.70 12.77
CA THR A 351 -9.58 17.91 13.62
C THR A 351 -11.03 18.23 13.27
N ALA A 352 -11.92 17.25 13.30
CA ALA A 352 -13.32 17.40 12.87
C ALA A 352 -14.25 17.79 14.04
N THR A 353 -14.07 17.18 15.21
CA THR A 353 -15.02 17.24 16.33
C THR A 353 -14.31 17.48 17.68
N GLY A 354 -15.10 17.74 18.74
CA GLY A 354 -14.61 18.00 20.09
C GLY A 354 -13.94 19.38 20.26
N PRO A 355 -13.30 19.65 21.41
CA PRO A 355 -12.79 20.98 21.77
C PRO A 355 -11.74 21.57 20.82
N ARG A 356 -11.14 20.73 19.97
CA ARG A 356 -10.11 21.12 18.99
C ARG A 356 -10.63 21.13 17.54
N ALA A 357 -11.94 21.05 17.33
CA ALA A 357 -12.56 21.09 16.01
C ALA A 357 -12.02 22.26 15.15
N GLY A 358 -11.79 22.00 13.87
CA GLY A 358 -11.19 22.95 12.93
C GLY A 358 -9.68 23.20 13.11
N ARG A 359 -9.09 23.00 14.30
CA ARG A 359 -7.66 23.24 14.56
C ARG A 359 -6.78 22.26 13.75
N ARG A 360 -5.54 22.67 13.44
CA ARG A 360 -4.56 21.78 12.77
C ARG A 360 -3.97 20.79 13.76
N VAL A 361 -3.69 19.57 13.29
CA VAL A 361 -2.95 18.55 14.06
C VAL A 361 -1.56 19.08 14.43
N ALA A 362 -1.17 18.90 15.68
CA ALA A 362 0.12 19.35 16.19
C ALA A 362 1.28 18.62 15.50
N ARG A 363 2.31 19.39 15.13
CA ARG A 363 3.54 18.90 14.47
C ARG A 363 4.73 19.16 15.39
N VAL A 364 5.64 18.20 15.45
CA VAL A 364 6.86 18.28 16.27
C VAL A 364 8.08 17.94 15.41
N GLY A 365 9.11 18.77 15.50
CA GLY A 365 10.39 18.63 14.82
C GLY A 365 11.10 19.98 14.72
N ASP A 366 12.42 19.94 14.52
CA ASP A 366 13.27 21.12 14.39
C ASP A 366 12.88 21.88 13.11
N ARG A 367 12.25 23.06 13.26
CA ARG A 367 11.75 23.87 12.13
C ARG A 367 12.91 24.22 11.18
N ILE A 368 12.71 24.02 9.90
CA ILE A 368 13.59 24.52 8.83
C ILE A 368 12.91 25.75 8.21
N ALA A 369 13.67 26.80 7.91
CA ALA A 369 13.17 28.00 7.24
C ALA A 369 12.57 27.66 5.86
N ALA A 370 11.59 28.45 5.41
CA ALA A 370 10.82 28.14 4.21
C ALA A 370 11.60 28.35 2.90
N ASP A 371 12.67 29.14 2.93
CA ASP A 371 13.31 29.69 1.72
C ASP A 371 14.19 28.66 0.99
N ASP A 372 14.61 27.58 1.66
CA ASP A 372 15.40 26.47 1.08
C ASP A 372 14.53 25.40 0.36
N LEU A 373 13.24 25.64 0.14
CA LEU A 373 12.26 24.58 -0.13
C LEU A 373 11.94 24.30 -1.61
N GLU A 374 12.83 24.61 -2.55
CA GLU A 374 12.69 24.06 -3.91
C GLU A 374 12.61 22.52 -3.87
N PRO A 375 11.68 21.89 -4.61
CA PRO A 375 11.61 20.44 -4.70
C PRO A 375 12.65 19.89 -5.67
N PRO A 376 13.76 19.24 -5.23
CA PRO A 376 14.64 18.51 -6.13
C PRO A 376 13.84 17.58 -7.03
N ARG A 377 13.94 17.82 -8.34
CA ARG A 377 13.25 17.07 -9.40
C ARG A 377 13.73 15.62 -9.35
N SER A 378 12.97 14.76 -8.66
CA SER A 378 13.30 13.34 -8.57
C SER A 378 13.16 12.69 -9.95
N LYS A 379 14.15 11.90 -10.37
CA LYS A 379 14.13 11.23 -11.69
C LYS A 379 12.83 10.44 -11.87
N ARG A 380 12.25 10.50 -13.06
CA ARG A 380 10.98 9.87 -13.45
C ARG A 380 9.81 10.32 -12.56
N CYS A 381 9.70 11.62 -12.35
CA CYS A 381 8.63 12.30 -11.63
C CYS A 381 8.10 13.47 -12.45
N ALA A 382 6.78 13.63 -12.50
CA ALA A 382 6.14 14.80 -13.07
C ALA A 382 5.00 15.29 -12.17
N MET A 383 4.74 16.59 -12.21
CA MET A 383 3.58 17.24 -11.60
C MET A 383 2.87 18.05 -12.69
N VAL A 384 1.61 17.74 -12.99
CA VAL A 384 0.82 18.45 -14.01
C VAL A 384 -0.60 18.64 -13.48
N ASN A 385 -1.08 19.88 -13.42
CA ASN A 385 -2.42 20.25 -12.94
C ASN A 385 -2.81 19.59 -11.59
N GLY A 386 -1.89 19.59 -10.62
CA GLY A 386 -2.07 18.98 -9.29
C GLY A 386 -2.03 17.45 -9.26
N VAL A 387 -1.81 16.78 -10.41
CA VAL A 387 -1.56 15.34 -10.50
C VAL A 387 -0.06 15.09 -10.44
N SER A 388 0.38 14.30 -9.46
CA SER A 388 1.77 13.88 -9.31
C SER A 388 1.96 12.42 -9.71
N LEU A 389 2.93 12.14 -10.58
CA LEU A 389 3.23 10.81 -11.08
C LEU A 389 4.71 10.46 -10.87
N HIS A 390 4.99 9.40 -10.11
CA HIS A 390 6.34 8.85 -9.96
C HIS A 390 6.46 7.46 -10.59
N ALA A 391 7.55 7.19 -11.32
CA ALA A 391 7.82 5.92 -11.99
C ALA A 391 9.25 5.39 -11.76
N ASN A 392 9.96 5.90 -10.74
CA ASN A 392 11.39 5.64 -10.58
C ASN A 392 11.74 4.23 -10.08
N VAL A 393 10.92 3.67 -9.19
CA VAL A 393 11.20 2.39 -8.53
C VAL A 393 10.91 1.22 -9.49
N ALA A 394 11.94 0.44 -9.79
CA ALA A 394 11.83 -0.78 -10.58
C ALA A 394 12.57 -1.95 -9.93
N VAL A 395 12.14 -3.17 -10.28
CA VAL A 395 12.69 -4.44 -9.81
C VAL A 395 12.93 -5.33 -11.03
N PRO A 396 14.16 -5.86 -11.23
CA PRO A 396 14.45 -6.76 -12.35
C PRO A 396 13.79 -8.13 -12.16
N ALA A 397 13.49 -8.81 -13.26
CA ALA A 397 12.76 -10.09 -13.28
C ALA A 397 13.25 -11.15 -12.27
N ARG A 398 14.59 -11.25 -12.11
CA ARG A 398 15.25 -12.26 -11.26
C ARG A 398 15.17 -11.95 -9.76
N ASP A 399 14.95 -10.70 -9.34
CA ASP A 399 14.96 -10.30 -7.92
C ASP A 399 13.58 -10.44 -7.26
N ARG A 400 13.14 -11.69 -7.13
CA ARG A 400 11.85 -12.05 -6.49
C ARG A 400 11.76 -11.59 -5.04
N LYS A 401 12.89 -11.59 -4.31
CA LYS A 401 12.95 -11.14 -2.90
C LYS A 401 12.68 -9.63 -2.79
N ARG A 402 13.24 -8.80 -3.67
CA ARG A 402 12.90 -7.36 -3.73
C ARG A 402 11.50 -7.11 -4.24
N LEU A 403 11.00 -7.93 -5.17
CA LEU A 403 9.63 -7.83 -5.64
C LEU A 403 8.63 -8.09 -4.49
N GLU A 404 8.87 -9.10 -3.66
CA GLU A 404 8.03 -9.38 -2.49
C GLU A 404 8.10 -8.24 -1.46
N ARG A 405 9.29 -7.68 -1.21
CA ARG A 405 9.42 -6.46 -0.39
C ARG A 405 8.62 -5.28 -0.96
N LEU A 406 8.61 -5.10 -2.28
CA LEU A 406 7.83 -4.07 -2.95
C LEU A 406 6.31 -4.32 -2.79
N CYS A 407 5.86 -5.57 -2.98
CA CYS A 407 4.47 -5.97 -2.80
C CYS A 407 4.01 -5.74 -1.35
N ARG A 408 4.83 -6.11 -0.36
CA ARG A 408 4.58 -5.81 1.06
C ARG A 408 4.53 -4.30 1.31
N TYR A 409 5.44 -3.52 0.71
CA TYR A 409 5.46 -2.05 0.85
C TYR A 409 4.17 -1.38 0.35
N VAL A 410 3.60 -1.79 -0.79
CA VAL A 410 2.34 -1.21 -1.32
C VAL A 410 1.08 -1.77 -0.67
N ALA A 411 1.13 -2.97 -0.09
CA ALA A 411 0.01 -3.61 0.60
C ALA A 411 -0.04 -3.33 2.12
N ARG A 412 0.85 -2.45 2.62
CA ARG A 412 1.09 -2.23 4.07
C ARG A 412 -0.13 -1.70 4.84
N PRO A 413 -0.23 -1.96 6.15
CA PRO A 413 -1.21 -1.29 7.02
C PRO A 413 -1.00 0.24 7.09
N PRO A 414 -2.05 1.02 7.37
CA PRO A 414 -1.92 2.46 7.61
C PRO A 414 -1.15 2.76 8.90
N VAL A 415 -1.51 2.09 9.98
CA VAL A 415 -0.94 2.27 11.31
C VAL A 415 0.22 1.30 11.52
N SER A 416 1.33 1.84 11.98
CA SER A 416 2.48 1.07 12.47
C SER A 416 2.53 1.22 13.98
N THR A 417 2.31 0.15 14.73
CA THR A 417 2.37 0.18 16.21
C THR A 417 3.72 0.68 16.71
N ALA A 418 4.83 0.28 16.05
CA ALA A 418 6.18 0.75 16.36
C ALA A 418 6.43 2.25 16.12
N ARG A 419 5.48 2.99 15.51
CA ARG A 419 5.55 4.44 15.31
C ARG A 419 4.59 5.22 16.21
N LEU A 420 3.71 4.54 16.96
CA LEU A 420 2.72 5.16 17.84
C LEU A 420 3.14 4.94 19.30
N ALA A 421 3.34 6.04 20.03
CA ALA A 421 3.65 6.02 21.46
C ALA A 421 2.66 6.88 22.22
N ALA A 422 2.26 6.43 23.42
CA ALA A 422 1.61 7.30 24.39
C ALA A 422 2.63 8.27 25.00
N GLN A 423 2.14 9.44 25.39
CA GLN A 423 2.87 10.46 26.13
C GLN A 423 2.34 10.55 27.58
N PRO A 424 3.12 11.09 28.53
CA PRO A 424 2.70 11.19 29.93
C PRO A 424 1.45 12.05 30.15
N ASP A 425 1.18 12.99 29.23
CA ASP A 425 0.02 13.89 29.20
C ASP A 425 -1.24 13.26 28.55
N GLY A 426 -1.24 11.94 28.33
CA GLY A 426 -2.34 11.21 27.68
C GLY A 426 -2.38 11.33 26.15
N ARG A 427 -1.56 12.20 25.54
CA ARG A 427 -1.54 12.38 24.08
C ARG A 427 -0.78 11.26 23.37
N LEU A 428 -0.96 11.21 22.05
CA LEU A 428 -0.43 10.14 21.19
C LEU A 428 0.52 10.70 20.15
N ARG A 429 1.81 10.39 20.30
CA ARG A 429 2.86 10.77 19.34
C ARG A 429 2.97 9.73 18.24
N TYR A 430 2.83 10.14 16.99
CA TYR A 430 3.04 9.30 15.81
C TYR A 430 4.25 9.76 14.97
N GLN A 431 5.25 8.88 14.85
CA GLN A 431 6.49 9.15 14.11
C GLN A 431 6.29 9.03 12.60
N LEU A 432 6.84 9.98 11.84
CA LEU A 432 6.87 9.95 10.38
C LEU A 432 7.99 9.02 9.87
N LYS A 433 7.81 8.36 8.72
CA LYS A 433 8.83 7.48 8.11
C LYS A 433 10.08 8.24 7.67
N ARG A 434 9.92 9.54 7.40
CA ARG A 434 10.97 10.48 6.99
C ARG A 434 10.60 11.83 7.59
N ARG A 435 11.62 12.55 8.06
CA ARG A 435 11.50 13.99 8.37
C ARG A 435 10.90 14.71 7.16
N TRP A 436 9.91 15.54 7.39
CA TRP A 436 9.35 16.42 6.37
C TRP A 436 10.29 17.60 6.11
N ARG A 437 10.02 18.34 5.03
CA ARG A 437 10.82 19.49 4.60
C ARG A 437 10.78 20.65 5.59
N ASP A 438 9.62 20.88 6.21
CA ASP A 438 9.43 21.82 7.33
C ASP A 438 10.15 21.36 8.62
N GLY A 439 10.86 20.23 8.57
CA GLY A 439 11.58 19.65 9.69
C GLY A 439 10.74 18.74 10.58
N THR A 440 9.43 18.61 10.36
CA THR A 440 8.53 17.77 11.17
C THR A 440 9.00 16.32 11.19
N THR A 441 9.14 15.74 12.38
CA THR A 441 9.49 14.33 12.60
C THR A 441 8.33 13.51 13.17
N HIS A 442 7.41 14.15 13.89
CA HIS A 442 6.24 13.53 14.51
C HIS A 442 4.99 14.40 14.35
N VAL A 443 3.82 13.75 14.39
CA VAL A 443 2.54 14.41 14.67
C VAL A 443 2.02 13.96 16.03
N VAL A 444 1.30 14.82 16.72
CA VAL A 444 0.70 14.53 18.04
C VAL A 444 -0.82 14.64 17.90
N PHE A 445 -1.52 13.68 18.47
CA PHE A 445 -2.98 13.59 18.48
C PHE A 445 -3.49 13.53 19.92
N GLU A 446 -4.64 14.15 20.19
CA GLU A 446 -5.50 13.67 21.28
C GLU A 446 -6.04 12.25 20.93
N PRO A 447 -6.42 11.41 21.90
CA PRO A 447 -7.01 10.10 21.61
C PRO A 447 -8.19 10.16 20.62
N GLY A 448 -9.11 11.11 20.81
CA GLY A 448 -10.25 11.34 19.92
C GLY A 448 -9.83 11.77 18.51
N GLU A 449 -8.83 12.65 18.39
CA GLU A 449 -8.27 13.05 17.09
C GLU A 449 -7.67 11.87 16.34
N LEU A 450 -7.02 10.93 17.04
CA LEU A 450 -6.54 9.69 16.41
C LEU A 450 -7.73 8.85 15.92
N LEU A 451 -8.77 8.67 16.74
CA LEU A 451 -9.96 7.90 16.35
C LEU A 451 -10.60 8.45 15.06
N GLU A 452 -10.72 9.78 14.93
CA GLU A 452 -11.18 10.43 13.70
C GLU A 452 -10.32 10.07 12.48
N ARG A 453 -8.98 10.03 12.63
CA ARG A 453 -8.09 9.55 11.56
C ARG A 453 -8.42 8.12 11.20
N LEU A 454 -8.51 7.23 12.19
CA LEU A 454 -8.76 5.81 11.96
C LEU A 454 -10.08 5.57 11.22
N VAL A 455 -11.15 6.28 11.60
CA VAL A 455 -12.46 6.26 10.91
C VAL A 455 -12.33 6.70 9.45
N ALA A 456 -11.67 7.84 9.18
CA ALA A 456 -11.50 8.35 7.82
C ALA A 456 -10.76 7.36 6.88
N LEU A 457 -9.92 6.48 7.44
CA LEU A 457 -9.17 5.48 6.67
C LEU A 457 -9.96 4.21 6.33
N ILE A 458 -11.11 3.96 6.99
CA ILE A 458 -11.91 2.74 6.75
C ILE A 458 -12.45 2.78 5.30
N PRO A 459 -12.16 1.77 4.45
CA PRO A 459 -12.69 1.73 3.10
C PRO A 459 -14.19 1.38 3.12
N PRO A 460 -15.03 2.01 2.27
CA PRO A 460 -16.44 1.70 2.20
C PRO A 460 -16.69 0.22 1.83
N PRO A 461 -17.86 -0.34 2.16
CA PRO A 461 -18.26 -1.69 1.75
C PRO A 461 -18.12 -1.87 0.23
N ARG A 462 -17.77 -3.09 -0.21
CA ARG A 462 -17.60 -3.47 -1.63
C ARG A 462 -16.49 -2.72 -2.42
N ALA A 463 -15.82 -1.71 -1.85
CA ALA A 463 -14.62 -1.14 -2.45
C ALA A 463 -13.43 -2.11 -2.37
N HIS A 464 -12.93 -2.57 -3.52
CA HIS A 464 -11.72 -3.41 -3.57
C HIS A 464 -10.47 -2.54 -3.62
N GLN A 465 -9.60 -2.68 -2.61
CA GLN A 465 -8.33 -1.94 -2.54
C GLN A 465 -7.22 -2.54 -3.41
N VAL A 466 -7.41 -3.73 -3.99
CA VAL A 466 -6.46 -4.37 -4.92
C VAL A 466 -7.18 -4.67 -6.22
N ARG A 467 -6.63 -4.20 -7.34
CA ARG A 467 -7.20 -4.30 -8.70
C ARG A 467 -6.17 -4.92 -9.64
N TYR A 468 -6.61 -5.73 -10.59
CA TYR A 468 -5.75 -6.45 -11.53
C TYR A 468 -6.13 -6.05 -12.95
N HIS A 469 -5.14 -5.77 -13.80
CA HIS A 469 -5.35 -5.15 -15.10
C HIS A 469 -4.56 -5.86 -16.21
N GLY A 470 -5.13 -5.87 -17.43
CA GLY A 470 -4.50 -6.49 -18.60
C GLY A 470 -4.27 -7.99 -18.40
N VAL A 471 -3.11 -8.51 -18.79
CA VAL A 471 -2.78 -9.95 -18.71
C VAL A 471 -2.79 -10.53 -17.28
N LEU A 472 -2.77 -9.68 -16.26
CA LEU A 472 -2.79 -10.09 -14.85
C LEU A 472 -4.21 -10.18 -14.28
N ALA A 473 -5.23 -9.65 -14.98
CA ALA A 473 -6.63 -9.70 -14.54
C ALA A 473 -7.14 -11.15 -14.48
N PRO A 474 -7.89 -11.56 -13.43
CA PRO A 474 -8.26 -12.97 -13.20
C PRO A 474 -8.86 -13.70 -14.41
N ALA A 475 -9.69 -13.02 -15.21
CA ALA A 475 -10.38 -13.55 -16.39
C ALA A 475 -9.65 -13.28 -17.73
N ALA A 476 -8.40 -12.79 -17.72
CA ALA A 476 -7.68 -12.47 -18.95
C ALA A 476 -7.32 -13.74 -19.76
N ALA A 477 -7.67 -13.75 -21.05
CA ALA A 477 -7.31 -14.83 -21.96
C ALA A 477 -5.78 -15.02 -22.03
N GLY A 478 -5.33 -16.27 -21.88
CA GLY A 478 -3.90 -16.62 -21.83
C GLY A 478 -3.20 -16.36 -20.48
N ARG A 479 -3.92 -15.89 -19.45
CA ARG A 479 -3.33 -15.63 -18.11
C ARG A 479 -2.60 -16.83 -17.52
N ALA A 480 -3.09 -18.04 -17.72
CA ALA A 480 -2.45 -19.26 -17.22
C ALA A 480 -1.03 -19.45 -17.78
N GLY A 481 -0.80 -19.19 -19.07
CA GLY A 481 0.52 -19.27 -19.70
C GLY A 481 1.48 -18.15 -19.30
N ILE A 482 0.99 -17.10 -18.62
CA ILE A 482 1.78 -15.93 -18.18
C ILE A 482 2.05 -15.97 -16.68
N CYS A 483 1.03 -16.24 -15.86
CA CYS A 483 1.08 -16.08 -14.41
C CYS A 483 1.47 -17.35 -13.64
N CYS A 484 1.53 -18.51 -14.30
CA CYS A 484 1.95 -19.76 -13.67
C CYS A 484 3.46 -19.96 -13.82
N ASP A 485 4.20 -20.01 -12.70
CA ASP A 485 5.58 -20.48 -12.72
C ASP A 485 5.60 -22.00 -12.99
N ARG A 486 6.31 -22.41 -14.04
CA ARG A 486 6.45 -23.81 -14.49
C ARG A 486 7.01 -24.70 -13.37
N ARG A 487 7.81 -24.13 -12.45
CA ARG A 487 8.43 -24.84 -11.32
C ARG A 487 7.42 -25.44 -10.32
N LEU A 488 6.24 -24.85 -10.19
CA LEU A 488 5.19 -25.42 -9.31
C LEU A 488 4.44 -26.60 -9.97
N ALA A 489 4.52 -26.75 -11.30
CA ALA A 489 4.02 -27.93 -12.00
C ALA A 489 5.06 -29.07 -12.06
N GLU A 490 6.34 -28.75 -11.88
CA GLU A 490 7.43 -29.73 -11.75
C GLU A 490 7.45 -30.36 -10.35
N HIS A 491 7.35 -29.56 -9.28
CA HIS A 491 7.31 -30.09 -7.91
C HIS A 491 6.07 -30.97 -7.63
N SER A 492 4.94 -30.73 -8.28
CA SER A 492 3.76 -31.60 -8.15
C SER A 492 3.92 -32.97 -8.82
N LYS A 493 4.93 -33.16 -9.68
CA LYS A 493 5.24 -34.47 -10.29
C LYS A 493 6.22 -35.28 -9.45
N THR A 494 7.06 -34.64 -8.64
CA THR A 494 7.99 -35.36 -7.74
C THR A 494 7.32 -35.84 -6.46
N ASP A 495 6.28 -35.16 -5.97
CA ASP A 495 5.51 -35.61 -4.80
C ASP A 495 4.61 -36.83 -5.09
N SER A 496 4.14 -37.00 -6.33
CA SER A 496 3.29 -38.14 -6.73
C SER A 496 4.02 -39.49 -6.80
N SER A 497 5.32 -39.54 -6.48
CA SER A 497 6.15 -40.76 -6.52
C SER A 497 6.63 -41.24 -5.15
N ARG A 498 6.23 -40.59 -4.05
CA ARG A 498 6.56 -41.03 -2.68
C ARG A 498 5.33 -41.03 -1.77
N GLY A 499 4.81 -42.22 -1.52
CA GLY A 499 3.83 -42.47 -0.46
C GLY A 499 2.39 -42.65 -0.94
N GLN A 500 2.08 -43.83 -1.49
CA GLN A 500 0.71 -44.35 -1.42
C GLN A 500 0.41 -44.71 0.04
N LEU A 501 -0.21 -43.80 0.77
CA LEU A 501 -1.01 -44.11 1.96
C LEU A 501 -2.39 -43.50 1.75
N ALA A 502 -3.43 -44.29 2.04
CA ALA A 502 -4.80 -43.98 1.65
C ALA A 502 -5.28 -42.63 2.24
N PRO A 503 -6.12 -41.87 1.51
CA PRO A 503 -6.64 -40.60 2.00
C PRO A 503 -7.65 -40.84 3.14
N GLY A 504 -7.16 -40.75 4.37
CA GLY A 504 -8.01 -40.48 5.53
C GLY A 504 -8.88 -39.24 5.26
N ASN A 505 -10.14 -39.30 5.68
CA ASN A 505 -11.21 -38.40 5.22
C ASN A 505 -11.08 -36.98 5.82
N ASP A 506 -10.10 -36.20 5.35
CA ASP A 506 -9.79 -34.82 5.76
C ASP A 506 -10.86 -33.81 5.30
N ARG A 507 -12.09 -33.98 5.83
CA ARG A 507 -13.18 -32.98 5.77
C ARG A 507 -12.97 -31.80 6.73
N ALA A 508 -11.79 -31.68 7.35
CA ALA A 508 -11.40 -30.55 8.18
C ALA A 508 -11.08 -29.31 7.31
N GLY A 509 -12.11 -28.53 6.99
CA GLY A 509 -11.96 -27.24 6.32
C GLY A 509 -11.06 -26.27 7.11
N ASN A 510 -10.30 -25.45 6.39
CA ASN A 510 -9.34 -24.48 6.93
C ASN A 510 -10.02 -23.52 7.94
N PRO A 511 -9.83 -23.66 9.27
CA PRO A 511 -10.72 -23.10 10.31
C PRO A 511 -10.50 -21.60 10.58
N ILE A 512 -9.99 -20.88 9.58
CA ILE A 512 -9.76 -19.43 9.64
C ILE A 512 -10.67 -18.69 8.62
N ASP A 513 -11.35 -19.41 7.72
CA ASP A 513 -12.17 -18.83 6.64
C ASP A 513 -13.69 -19.08 6.77
N THR A 514 -14.15 -19.75 7.83
CA THR A 514 -15.58 -19.89 8.14
C THR A 514 -16.16 -18.59 8.71
N THR A 515 -16.86 -17.82 7.86
CA THR A 515 -17.97 -16.90 8.21
C THR A 515 -18.48 -16.14 6.97
N SER A 516 -18.98 -16.88 5.98
CA SER A 516 -19.94 -16.33 5.01
C SER A 516 -21.35 -16.77 5.45
N ARG A 517 -22.07 -15.92 6.18
CA ARG A 517 -23.51 -16.13 6.40
C ARG A 517 -24.22 -16.03 5.04
N SER A 518 -24.54 -17.18 4.47
CA SER A 518 -25.51 -17.31 3.39
C SER A 518 -26.91 -17.13 3.97
N SER A 519 -27.39 -15.89 4.04
CA SER A 519 -28.81 -15.65 4.25
C SER A 519 -29.55 -16.13 3.00
N ALA A 520 -30.25 -17.25 3.10
CA ALA A 520 -31.22 -17.64 2.09
C ALA A 520 -32.33 -16.57 2.02
N ARG A 521 -32.69 -16.16 0.80
CA ARG A 521 -33.95 -15.48 0.51
C ARG A 521 -34.50 -16.02 -0.82
N PRO A 522 -35.84 -16.06 -0.97
CA PRO A 522 -36.49 -16.88 -1.98
C PRO A 522 -36.37 -16.28 -3.38
N SER A 523 -36.56 -17.14 -4.38
CA SER A 523 -36.63 -16.78 -5.79
C SER A 523 -37.93 -16.03 -6.11
N SER A 524 -37.81 -14.78 -6.58
CA SER A 524 -38.86 -14.10 -7.34
C SER A 524 -38.29 -13.59 -8.67
N ARG A 525 -39.01 -13.86 -9.77
CA ARG A 525 -38.68 -13.39 -11.12
C ARG A 525 -38.98 -11.90 -11.24
N SER A 526 -38.04 -11.12 -11.77
CA SER A 526 -38.32 -9.94 -12.60
C SER A 526 -37.12 -9.64 -13.51
N GLY A 527 -37.36 -9.07 -14.69
CA GLY A 527 -36.40 -9.07 -15.79
C GLY A 527 -35.29 -8.00 -15.69
N ASN A 528 -34.10 -8.36 -16.17
CA ASN A 528 -33.04 -7.39 -16.50
C ASN A 528 -33.05 -7.10 -18.00
N SER A 529 -33.36 -5.86 -18.38
CA SER A 529 -33.21 -5.35 -19.74
C SER A 529 -31.75 -4.96 -20.02
N SER A 530 -30.99 -5.88 -20.62
CA SER A 530 -29.64 -5.58 -21.12
C SER A 530 -29.72 -4.92 -22.50
N HIS A 531 -29.57 -3.58 -22.57
CA HIS A 531 -29.37 -2.90 -23.85
C HIS A 531 -28.04 -3.31 -24.49
N ALA A 532 -28.14 -3.90 -25.68
CA ALA A 532 -27.00 -4.26 -26.50
C ALA A 532 -26.44 -3.05 -27.26
N CYS A 533 -25.13 -3.06 -27.49
CA CYS A 533 -24.53 -2.41 -28.64
C CYS A 533 -23.66 -3.49 -29.31
N GLY A 534 -24.00 -3.86 -30.54
CA GLY A 534 -23.38 -4.98 -31.24
C GLY A 534 -22.38 -4.51 -32.28
N ASP A 535 -21.36 -5.34 -32.51
CA ASP A 535 -20.62 -5.37 -33.77
C ASP A 535 -20.97 -6.70 -34.46
N ARG A 536 -21.44 -6.61 -35.71
CA ARG A 536 -21.58 -7.76 -36.61
C ARG A 536 -20.30 -7.87 -37.42
N ASP A 537 -19.60 -8.99 -37.31
CA ASP A 537 -18.69 -9.46 -38.35
C ASP A 537 -18.86 -10.98 -38.48
N SER A 538 -19.66 -11.36 -39.47
CA SER A 538 -19.91 -12.76 -39.82
C SER A 538 -18.87 -13.22 -40.83
N ASN A 539 -18.01 -14.16 -40.43
CA ASN A 539 -17.42 -15.11 -41.38
C ASN A 539 -17.10 -16.42 -40.66
N GLY A 540 -17.61 -17.53 -41.22
CA GLY A 540 -17.53 -18.84 -40.60
C GLY A 540 -16.17 -19.49 -40.81
N PHE A 541 -15.57 -20.00 -39.72
CA PHE A 541 -14.59 -21.08 -39.80
C PHE A 541 -14.77 -21.99 -38.60
N VAL A 542 -15.23 -23.22 -38.84
CA VAL A 542 -15.48 -24.22 -37.79
C VAL A 542 -14.14 -24.69 -37.24
N SER A 543 -13.72 -24.11 -36.12
CA SER A 543 -12.52 -24.55 -35.41
C SER A 543 -12.86 -25.70 -34.49
N ALA A 544 -12.23 -26.87 -34.71
CA ALA A 544 -12.43 -28.07 -33.91
C ALA A 544 -12.19 -27.83 -32.41
N PRO A 545 -12.89 -28.55 -31.51
CA PRO A 545 -12.78 -28.35 -30.07
C PRO A 545 -11.40 -28.75 -29.56
N ASN A 546 -10.55 -27.75 -29.31
CA ASN A 546 -9.25 -27.91 -28.66
C ASN A 546 -9.43 -28.64 -27.31
N PRO A 547 -8.76 -29.79 -27.06
CA PRO A 547 -8.94 -30.57 -25.84
C PRO A 547 -8.71 -29.70 -24.61
N ARG A 548 -9.75 -29.59 -23.78
CA ARG A 548 -9.73 -28.79 -22.54
C ARG A 548 -8.78 -29.43 -21.54
N VAL A 549 -7.51 -29.07 -21.58
CA VAL A 549 -6.54 -29.36 -20.52
C VAL A 549 -7.17 -28.94 -19.19
N PRO A 550 -7.34 -29.86 -18.22
CA PRO A 550 -7.98 -29.54 -16.96
C PRO A 550 -7.27 -28.35 -16.31
N ALA A 551 -8.03 -27.31 -15.96
CA ALA A 551 -7.47 -26.16 -15.27
C ALA A 551 -6.81 -26.65 -13.97
N PRO A 552 -5.52 -26.33 -13.70
CA PRO A 552 -4.84 -26.84 -12.53
C PRO A 552 -5.61 -26.45 -11.26
N PRO A 553 -5.69 -27.35 -10.26
CA PRO A 553 -6.52 -27.14 -9.08
C PRO A 553 -6.24 -25.77 -8.46
N ARG A 554 -7.30 -25.05 -8.08
CA ARG A 554 -7.20 -23.70 -7.53
C ARG A 554 -6.32 -23.73 -6.28
N ALA A 555 -5.06 -23.33 -6.43
CA ALA A 555 -4.07 -23.41 -5.37
C ALA A 555 -4.59 -22.66 -4.13
N ARG A 556 -4.71 -23.39 -3.01
CA ARG A 556 -5.19 -22.88 -1.74
C ARG A 556 -4.30 -21.69 -1.30
N ARG A 557 -4.89 -20.71 -0.61
CA ARG A 557 -4.11 -19.66 0.08
C ARG A 557 -3.13 -20.32 1.06
N LEU A 558 -2.02 -19.65 1.36
CA LEU A 558 -1.09 -20.14 2.37
C LEU A 558 -1.83 -20.34 3.70
N SER A 559 -1.61 -21.48 4.35
CA SER A 559 -2.08 -21.68 5.72
C SER A 559 -1.44 -20.64 6.64
N TRP A 560 -2.05 -20.39 7.80
CA TRP A 560 -1.47 -19.44 8.75
C TRP A 560 -0.04 -19.85 9.16
N SER A 561 0.21 -21.13 9.42
CA SER A 561 1.55 -21.64 9.74
C SER A 561 2.55 -21.47 8.59
N ALA A 562 2.17 -21.79 7.35
CA ALA A 562 3.04 -21.59 6.18
C ALA A 562 3.35 -20.10 5.95
N LEU A 563 2.38 -19.20 6.19
CA LEU A 563 2.60 -17.76 6.10
C LEU A 563 3.52 -17.25 7.23
N MET A 564 3.37 -17.74 8.46
CA MET A 564 4.27 -17.38 9.57
C MET A 564 5.70 -17.88 9.30
N GLN A 565 5.86 -19.09 8.75
CA GLN A 565 7.16 -19.62 8.35
C GLN A 565 7.80 -18.79 7.22
N ARG A 566 7.05 -18.40 6.19
CA ARG A 566 7.56 -17.53 5.10
C ARG A 566 7.98 -16.14 5.59
N VAL A 567 7.22 -15.54 6.49
CA VAL A 567 7.39 -14.13 6.89
C VAL A 567 8.41 -13.98 8.01
N PHE A 568 8.37 -14.88 9.00
CA PHE A 568 9.15 -14.77 10.24
C PHE A 568 10.17 -15.88 10.44
N VAL A 569 10.19 -16.92 9.58
CA VAL A 569 10.99 -18.14 9.76
C VAL A 569 10.70 -18.78 11.13
N ARG A 570 9.41 -18.91 11.44
CA ARG A 570 8.88 -19.54 12.65
C ARG A 570 7.85 -20.59 12.30
N ASP A 571 8.12 -21.86 12.61
CA ASP A 571 7.09 -22.87 12.61
C ASP A 571 6.28 -22.76 13.91
N VAL A 572 5.11 -22.14 13.79
CA VAL A 572 4.17 -21.94 14.90
C VAL A 572 3.51 -23.24 15.37
N LEU A 573 3.71 -24.35 14.65
CA LEU A 573 3.24 -25.69 15.01
C LEU A 573 4.40 -26.62 15.41
N GLU A 574 5.62 -26.11 15.57
CA GLU A 574 6.68 -26.76 16.34
C GLU A 574 6.43 -26.53 17.84
N CYS A 575 6.52 -27.60 18.62
CA CYS A 575 6.38 -27.53 20.07
C CYS A 575 7.63 -26.88 20.68
N PRO A 576 7.50 -25.81 21.48
CA PRO A 576 8.65 -25.14 22.08
C PRO A 576 9.33 -25.95 23.20
N SER A 577 8.65 -26.95 23.76
CA SER A 577 9.18 -27.81 24.84
C SER A 577 9.94 -29.01 24.27
N CYS A 578 9.28 -29.85 23.46
CA CYS A 578 9.86 -31.10 22.96
C CYS A 578 10.21 -31.11 21.45
N ARG A 579 9.99 -30.01 20.71
CA ARG A 579 10.07 -29.90 19.23
C ARG A 579 9.12 -30.80 18.43
N GLY A 580 8.31 -31.61 19.12
CA GLY A 580 7.23 -32.40 18.54
C GLY A 580 6.16 -31.58 17.81
N ARG A 581 5.26 -32.25 17.07
CA ARG A 581 4.30 -31.55 16.21
C ARG A 581 3.03 -31.15 16.97
N MET A 582 2.64 -29.89 16.84
CA MET A 582 1.35 -29.41 17.34
C MET A 582 0.25 -29.59 16.28
N ARG A 583 -0.89 -30.15 16.69
CA ARG A 583 -2.11 -30.30 15.86
C ARG A 583 -3.18 -29.34 16.38
N VAL A 584 -3.95 -28.73 15.48
CA VAL A 584 -5.17 -27.99 15.86
C VAL A 584 -6.22 -29.02 16.29
N ILE A 585 -6.74 -28.88 17.51
CA ILE A 585 -7.72 -29.81 18.09
C ILE A 585 -9.11 -29.19 18.25
N ALA A 586 -9.21 -27.87 18.42
CA ALA A 586 -10.50 -27.19 18.55
C ALA A 586 -10.42 -25.72 18.11
N ALA A 587 -11.56 -25.19 17.66
CA ALA A 587 -11.84 -23.77 17.55
C ALA A 587 -12.92 -23.42 18.57
N ILE A 588 -12.57 -22.60 19.57
CA ILE A 588 -13.48 -22.19 20.64
C ILE A 588 -14.07 -20.84 20.26
N GLU A 589 -15.32 -20.83 19.79
CA GLU A 589 -16.00 -19.62 19.29
C GLU A 589 -16.87 -18.92 20.35
N GLN A 590 -17.38 -19.65 21.34
CA GLN A 590 -18.24 -19.10 22.39
C GLN A 590 -17.40 -18.38 23.48
N PRO A 591 -17.63 -17.08 23.76
CA PRO A 591 -16.89 -16.33 24.77
C PRO A 591 -16.97 -16.90 26.19
N GLU A 592 -18.04 -17.62 26.51
CA GLU A 592 -18.32 -18.22 27.82
C GLU A 592 -17.42 -19.45 28.03
N ILE A 593 -17.41 -20.36 27.06
CA ILE A 593 -16.48 -21.50 27.01
C ILE A 593 -15.02 -21.01 26.96
N ALA A 594 -14.75 -19.96 26.17
CA ALA A 594 -13.42 -19.36 26.14
C ALA A 594 -13.00 -18.82 27.52
N ALA A 595 -13.88 -18.12 28.24
CA ALA A 595 -13.60 -17.62 29.59
C ALA A 595 -13.35 -18.76 30.59
N ALA A 596 -14.15 -19.83 30.56
CA ALA A 596 -13.97 -21.00 31.43
C ALA A 596 -12.62 -21.70 31.19
N ILE A 597 -12.27 -21.96 29.92
CA ILE A 597 -10.98 -22.56 29.56
C ILE A 597 -9.82 -21.64 29.98
N LEU A 598 -9.92 -20.33 29.75
CA LEU A 598 -8.87 -19.38 30.15
C LEU A 598 -8.69 -19.34 31.68
N GLY A 599 -9.79 -19.37 32.44
CA GLY A 599 -9.76 -19.49 33.90
C GLY A 599 -9.00 -20.75 34.36
N SER A 600 -9.31 -21.91 33.78
CA SER A 600 -8.61 -23.18 34.09
C SER A 600 -7.12 -23.18 33.73
N LEU A 601 -6.68 -22.29 32.84
CA LEU A 601 -5.30 -22.12 32.40
C LEU A 601 -4.56 -20.98 33.12
N GLY A 602 -5.18 -20.31 34.10
CA GLY A 602 -4.61 -19.12 34.76
C GLY A 602 -4.41 -17.92 33.83
N LEU A 603 -5.12 -17.86 32.70
CA LEU A 603 -5.03 -16.80 31.71
C LEU A 603 -6.17 -15.79 31.87
N ALA A 604 -5.91 -14.53 31.51
CA ALA A 604 -6.89 -13.46 31.58
C ALA A 604 -8.18 -13.79 30.79
N SER A 605 -9.26 -14.05 31.52
CA SER A 605 -10.59 -14.43 31.01
C SER A 605 -11.56 -13.25 30.81
N ARG A 606 -11.15 -12.03 31.18
CA ARG A 606 -11.91 -10.79 31.01
C ARG A 606 -11.21 -9.88 29.99
N ALA A 607 -11.97 -9.31 29.06
CA ALA A 607 -11.50 -8.24 28.19
C ALA A 607 -11.44 -6.91 28.99
N PRO A 608 -10.56 -5.95 28.63
CA PRO A 608 -10.61 -4.61 29.21
C PRO A 608 -12.01 -4.01 29.02
N PRO A 609 -12.63 -3.42 30.07
CA PRO A 609 -13.97 -2.85 29.96
C PRO A 609 -13.98 -1.70 28.94
N ALA A 610 -15.11 -1.51 28.26
CA ALA A 610 -15.34 -0.28 27.49
C ALA A 610 -15.41 0.90 28.46
N VAL A 611 -14.89 2.06 28.04
CA VAL A 611 -15.06 3.30 28.81
C VAL A 611 -16.39 3.93 28.38
N PRO A 612 -17.27 4.30 29.32
CA PRO A 612 -18.50 5.04 29.00
C PRO A 612 -18.20 6.33 28.23
N ALA A 613 -19.19 6.82 27.49
CA ALA A 613 -19.08 8.12 26.84
C ALA A 613 -18.80 9.20 27.89
N ARG A 614 -17.72 9.96 27.70
CA ARG A 614 -17.48 11.16 28.51
C ARG A 614 -18.46 12.22 28.02
N GLN A 615 -19.24 12.78 28.93
CA GLN A 615 -20.06 13.96 28.63
C GLN A 615 -19.15 15.06 28.09
N ALA A 616 -19.65 15.85 27.15
CA ALA A 616 -18.98 17.09 26.81
C ALA A 616 -19.09 18.00 28.03
N GLU A 617 -17.97 18.28 28.69
CA GLU A 617 -17.88 19.43 29.57
C GLU A 617 -18.22 20.65 28.71
N LEU A 618 -19.40 21.21 28.96
CA LEU A 618 -19.80 22.53 28.50
C LEU A 618 -18.89 23.53 29.21
N LEU A 619 -17.71 23.74 28.64
CA LEU A 619 -16.98 24.99 28.80
C LEU A 619 -17.76 26.10 28.08
N CYS A 620 -18.94 26.40 28.61
CA CYS A 620 -19.50 27.74 28.55
C CYS A 620 -18.59 28.60 29.42
N ASP A 621 -17.55 29.12 28.79
CA ASP A 621 -16.83 30.28 29.28
C ASP A 621 -17.60 31.51 28.71
N PRO A 622 -18.47 32.17 29.50
CA PRO A 622 -19.36 33.21 28.99
C PRO A 622 -18.60 34.47 28.55
N ASP A 623 -17.33 34.61 28.90
CA ASP A 623 -16.51 35.80 28.66
C ASP A 623 -15.74 35.77 27.32
N LEU A 624 -15.97 34.75 26.47
CA LEU A 624 -15.38 34.63 25.14
C LEU A 624 -16.30 35.15 24.02
N GLU A 625 -16.77 36.39 24.18
CA GLU A 625 -17.45 37.12 23.10
C GLU A 625 -16.50 37.41 21.91
N LEU A 626 -16.93 36.99 20.72
CA LEU A 626 -16.76 37.68 19.44
C LEU A 626 -15.40 38.36 19.12
N ALA A 627 -14.32 37.58 19.11
CA ALA A 627 -13.23 37.83 18.15
C ALA A 627 -13.56 37.13 16.82
N GLY A 628 -14.26 37.82 15.92
CA GLY A 628 -14.53 37.33 14.56
C GLY A 628 -13.23 37.02 13.79
N PRO A 629 -13.25 36.13 12.79
CA PRO A 629 -12.08 35.88 11.97
C PRO A 629 -11.72 37.17 11.20
N ALA A 630 -10.59 37.77 11.54
CA ALA A 630 -9.98 38.78 10.69
C ALA A 630 -9.59 38.10 9.35
N ASP A 631 -10.29 38.46 8.28
CA ASP A 631 -10.00 38.05 6.92
C ASP A 631 -8.70 38.71 6.43
N ASP A 632 -7.55 38.17 6.82
CA ASP A 632 -6.27 38.55 6.21
C ASP A 632 -6.09 37.85 4.86
N PHE A 633 -6.85 38.35 3.89
CA PHE A 633 -6.66 38.14 2.45
C PHE A 633 -6.23 39.47 1.82
N THR A 634 -5.00 39.90 2.11
CA THR A 634 -4.38 41.03 1.42
C THR A 634 -3.30 40.52 0.46
N GLU A 635 -3.63 40.44 -0.84
CA GLU A 635 -2.59 40.31 -1.87
C GLU A 635 -1.78 41.63 -1.94
N PRO A 636 -0.43 41.60 -2.02
CA PRO A 636 0.33 42.82 -2.24
C PRO A 636 -0.01 43.39 -3.63
N PRO A 637 -0.14 44.73 -3.77
CA PRO A 637 -0.41 45.34 -5.06
C PRO A 637 0.75 45.10 -6.04
N SER A 638 0.39 44.90 -7.30
CA SER A 638 1.33 44.80 -8.41
C SER A 638 1.64 46.17 -8.99
N ASP A 639 2.92 46.51 -9.02
CA ASP A 639 3.57 47.31 -10.07
C ASP A 639 4.67 46.43 -10.71
#